data_AF-L0D605-F1
#
_entry.id   AF-L0D605-F1
#
_cell.length_a   1.000
_cell.length_b   1.000
_cell.length_c   1.000
_cell.angle_alpha   90.00
_cell.angle_beta   90.00
_cell.angle_gamma   90.00
#
_symmetry.space_group_name_H-M   'P 1'
#
loop_
_entity.id
_entity.type
_entity.pdbx_description
1 polymer ?
#
loop_
_entity_poly.entity_id
_entity_poly.type
_entity_poly.pdbx_seq_one_letter_code
_entity_poly.pdbx_strand_id
1 'polypeptide(L)'
;MPLSLAPGVIPVPGYSLARLLGRGGFGEVWEAVAPGGVRVAMKFVRVNPQEAGPEERALEIVSNIRHPHLLDIQFAARVEDYLVIAMPLCEKSLWDRLRECRDQGLPGLPYDELIGYMDEMASAVDYLNEPRHEAGDGRKVGVQHRDIKPHNIFLVGGSTRLADFGVAKILEGRAGDHTGNMSPHYVAPEVLDGRMCQQTDQYSLAMTYCHLRTGRLPFRGDSINQILYAHLHQLADLSGLPEPEQNVVTRSLAKEPDDRWPNCRAFVRALQAASLREGSPPSYGAAGPLPMTVSPGRLETTSETHLAISSQHPPLPDSQTQSLYEAQGTTQRTDVAPPAPSRRWRNRLIGGGVAAALAGGAFALMPMLRSDKVPAPPVAPQSADASARPVPVVDAALPAVSTDPPPVTPPPVRARDTSKPEQAQPPVVQGESPPTTDTTESQVDRRPPPASPPASALPDRPDRETPQLASLLVTPRTPEPEGDLAVKAHGLLKKYCYRCHGVRFEVPGYNVLDHDILVAKRGEEEQPYVVPGKPAESAMWDRVGVEKDMPPSGPKPTEADRALIGRWIAAGALFPAANPVDRPLKGEHDVVVAVRDYLRPLRETDRAFLRFFTIHNLYNNKSISDDDLRLARAAVAKLVNSLSWKTDIAVPKPIDREQTVFALDLRDVGWDEQDRWNEMLSHYPYGLKHDKVQDQATREAAKEVYTLAQTSMPYVRADWFVANASRPPLYHALLEIPENLQALEKKLAVDPCADFLRNKLARAGFATSGVSSQNRLVDRHPASYGAYWKSYDFKKNEGTGNLFRYPLGPVFEGNPFPRQAFEHAGGEIVFNLPNGLQGYVLVDGKDQRIDAGPIEVVGDALKTAGTSAIVPGLSCMACHQLGIVPFKDTIREGLAVAGEAGEKVEMLYPEKAVMDRLITKDQARYLKALEEATGSFLMQGEDREKPIRDFPESVGAIARTYLKDLGPEDVAAEFGVSDPKEMVAMIRANKKLRQLGLSPLLSGAAIKRTDWDSLEGRAISTFQEAAHELGMGSPFRAY
;
A
#
# COMPACT_ATOMS: atom_id res chain seq x y z
N MET A 1 12.82 33.26 8.07
CA MET A 1 11.51 32.91 8.67
C MET A 1 10.57 32.65 7.52
N PRO A 2 9.63 31.69 7.59
CA PRO A 2 8.70 31.46 6.49
C PRO A 2 7.77 32.66 6.29
N LEU A 3 7.46 32.99 5.04
CA LEU A 3 6.50 34.01 4.65
C LEU A 3 5.14 33.82 5.37
N SER A 4 4.77 34.81 6.18
CA SER A 4 3.49 34.83 6.90
C SER A 4 2.44 35.56 6.07
N LEU A 5 1.33 34.88 5.75
CA LEU A 5 0.21 35.46 5.01
C LEU A 5 -0.80 36.07 6.01
N ALA A 6 -0.84 37.40 6.08
CA ALA A 6 -1.72 38.15 6.96
C ALA A 6 -2.16 39.49 6.32
N PRO A 7 -3.27 40.11 6.77
CA PRO A 7 -3.67 41.44 6.31
C PRO A 7 -2.55 42.48 6.53
N GLY A 8 -2.31 43.33 5.53
CA GLY A 8 -1.26 44.34 5.52
C GLY A 8 0.14 43.84 5.11
N VAL A 9 0.33 42.53 4.92
CA VAL A 9 1.61 41.99 4.40
C VAL A 9 1.73 42.28 2.90
N ILE A 10 2.94 42.57 2.44
CA ILE A 10 3.27 42.84 1.04
C ILE A 10 4.20 41.71 0.53
N PRO A 11 3.66 40.55 0.12
CA PRO A 11 4.47 39.40 -0.31
C PRO A 11 5.06 39.58 -1.72
N VAL A 12 4.45 40.42 -2.56
CA VAL A 12 4.99 40.85 -3.86
C VAL A 12 5.06 42.38 -3.86
N PRO A 13 6.16 43.01 -4.31
CA PRO A 13 6.31 44.47 -4.26
C PRO A 13 5.12 45.22 -4.88
N GLY A 14 4.47 46.06 -4.08
CA GLY A 14 3.30 46.84 -4.49
C GLY A 14 1.94 46.13 -4.36
N TYR A 15 1.90 44.87 -3.93
CA TYR A 15 0.67 44.10 -3.70
C TYR A 15 0.46 43.87 -2.19
N SER A 16 -0.44 44.63 -1.58
CA SER A 16 -0.76 44.51 -0.14
C SER A 16 -1.95 43.61 0.10
N LEU A 17 -1.82 42.57 0.92
CA LEU A 17 -2.91 41.67 1.27
C LEU A 17 -3.98 42.41 2.10
N ALA A 18 -5.24 42.33 1.68
CA ALA A 18 -6.36 42.98 2.35
C ALA A 18 -7.13 41.99 3.25
N ARG A 19 -7.53 40.84 2.72
CA ARG A 19 -8.24 39.77 3.46
C ARG A 19 -8.09 38.42 2.79
N LEU A 20 -8.25 37.35 3.56
CA LEU A 20 -8.38 35.99 3.02
C LEU A 20 -9.71 35.85 2.26
N LEU A 21 -9.66 35.30 1.05
CA LEU A 21 -10.85 34.94 0.24
C LEU A 21 -11.23 33.46 0.42
N GLY A 22 -10.25 32.58 0.59
CA GLY A 22 -10.50 31.17 0.86
C GLY A 22 -9.22 30.34 1.05
N ARG A 23 -9.39 29.11 1.53
CA ARG A 23 -8.34 28.08 1.61
C ARG A 23 -8.86 26.79 0.99
N GLY A 24 -8.02 26.08 0.25
CA GLY A 24 -8.32 24.76 -0.30
C GLY A 24 -7.04 23.95 -0.52
N GLY A 25 -7.14 22.74 -1.08
CA GLY A 25 -6.01 21.82 -1.24
C GLY A 25 -4.81 22.28 -2.06
N PHE A 26 -4.93 23.40 -2.77
CA PHE A 26 -3.84 24.04 -3.50
C PHE A 26 -3.27 25.29 -2.78
N GLY A 27 -3.71 25.57 -1.55
CA GLY A 27 -3.21 26.67 -0.73
C GLY A 27 -4.24 27.79 -0.46
N GLU A 28 -3.75 29.01 -0.28
CA GLU A 28 -4.56 30.15 0.19
C GLU A 28 -4.83 31.16 -0.92
N VAL A 29 -6.06 31.66 -1.04
CA VAL A 29 -6.40 32.78 -1.95
C VAL A 29 -6.71 34.00 -1.11
N TRP A 30 -6.00 35.09 -1.38
CA TRP A 30 -6.13 36.37 -0.70
C TRP A 30 -6.60 37.45 -1.67
N GLU A 31 -7.39 38.38 -1.17
CA GLU A 31 -7.64 39.65 -1.83
C GLU A 31 -6.44 40.56 -1.56
N ALA A 32 -5.93 41.24 -2.59
CA ALA A 32 -4.84 42.19 -2.46
C ALA A 32 -5.13 43.50 -3.21
N VAL A 33 -4.51 44.58 -2.74
CA VAL A 33 -4.48 45.88 -3.40
C VAL A 33 -3.18 45.97 -4.21
N ALA A 34 -3.30 45.97 -5.53
CA ALA A 34 -2.23 46.10 -6.50
C ALA A 34 -1.82 47.58 -6.70
N PRO A 35 -0.69 47.86 -7.39
CA PRO A 35 -0.32 49.22 -7.75
C PRO A 35 -1.44 49.96 -8.49
N GLY A 36 -1.67 51.23 -8.13
CA GLY A 36 -2.81 52.01 -8.64
C GLY A 36 -4.14 51.78 -7.91
N GLY A 37 -4.18 50.97 -6.84
CA GLY A 37 -5.36 50.77 -6.01
C GLY A 37 -6.36 49.74 -6.53
N VAL A 38 -5.99 48.99 -7.58
CA VAL A 38 -6.83 47.94 -8.16
C VAL A 38 -6.88 46.73 -7.22
N ARG A 39 -8.07 46.17 -6.99
CA ARG A 39 -8.24 44.94 -6.19
C ARG A 39 -8.07 43.70 -7.08
N VAL A 40 -7.24 42.77 -6.63
CA VAL A 40 -6.92 41.52 -7.31
C VAL A 40 -7.08 40.33 -6.35
N ALA A 41 -7.20 39.12 -6.89
CA ALA A 41 -7.04 37.89 -6.12
C ALA A 41 -5.61 37.35 -6.32
N MET A 42 -4.97 36.92 -5.25
CA MET A 42 -3.64 36.32 -5.23
C MET A 42 -3.71 34.94 -4.59
N LYS A 43 -3.39 33.90 -5.36
CA LYS A 43 -3.35 32.50 -4.92
C LYS A 43 -1.92 32.11 -4.57
N PHE A 44 -1.74 31.54 -3.38
CA PHE A 44 -0.47 31.13 -2.80
C PHE A 44 -0.42 29.60 -2.70
N VAL A 45 0.34 28.97 -3.59
CA VAL A 45 0.53 27.51 -3.67
C VAL A 45 1.90 27.16 -3.09
N ARG A 46 1.99 26.24 -2.12
CA ARG A 46 3.29 25.84 -1.56
C ARG A 46 4.08 24.95 -2.53
N VAL A 47 5.35 25.27 -2.73
CA VAL A 47 6.28 24.57 -3.64
C VAL A 47 7.58 24.20 -2.91
N ASN A 48 8.15 23.02 -3.21
CA ASN A 48 9.39 22.58 -2.59
C ASN A 48 10.57 23.44 -3.10
N PRO A 49 11.39 24.07 -2.23
CA PRO A 49 12.57 24.83 -2.64
C PRO A 49 13.56 24.10 -3.54
N GLN A 50 13.58 22.75 -3.54
CA GLN A 50 14.52 21.95 -4.34
C GLN A 50 13.96 21.46 -5.70
N GLU A 51 12.68 21.70 -6.02
CA GLU A 51 12.00 21.14 -7.22
C GLU A 51 11.84 22.18 -8.38
N ALA A 52 12.77 23.12 -8.53
CA ALA A 52 12.71 24.13 -9.59
C ALA A 52 12.98 23.53 -10.99
N GLY A 53 11.94 23.36 -11.82
CA GLY A 53 12.13 22.97 -13.23
C GLY A 53 10.84 22.75 -14.05
N PRO A 54 10.04 21.70 -13.79
CA PRO A 54 8.83 21.41 -14.57
C PRO A 54 7.71 22.42 -14.29
N GLU A 55 7.59 22.85 -13.04
CA GLU A 55 6.57 23.77 -12.52
C GLU A 55 6.60 25.13 -13.24
N GLU A 56 7.78 25.73 -13.36
CA GLU A 56 8.00 27.05 -13.95
C GLU A 56 7.72 27.04 -15.47
N ARG A 57 8.12 25.98 -16.18
CA ARG A 57 7.77 25.79 -17.61
C ARG A 57 6.28 25.55 -17.85
N ALA A 58 5.59 24.86 -16.95
CA ALA A 58 4.14 24.70 -17.04
C ALA A 58 3.41 26.06 -16.85
N LEU A 59 3.91 26.92 -15.96
CA LEU A 59 3.41 28.28 -15.78
C LEU A 59 3.64 29.18 -16.99
N GLU A 60 4.81 29.10 -17.64
CA GLU A 60 5.10 29.88 -18.86
C GLU A 60 4.11 29.57 -19.98
N ILE A 61 3.81 28.28 -20.21
CA ILE A 61 2.81 27.86 -21.21
C ILE A 61 1.43 28.44 -20.86
N VAL A 62 0.98 28.24 -19.61
CA VAL A 62 -0.37 28.60 -19.17
C VAL A 62 -0.55 30.13 -19.08
N SER A 63 0.47 30.86 -18.66
CA SER A 63 0.43 32.33 -18.50
C SER A 63 0.34 33.08 -19.83
N ASN A 64 0.56 32.40 -20.97
CA ASN A 64 0.39 32.94 -22.32
C ASN A 64 -0.96 32.59 -22.97
N ILE A 65 -1.75 31.70 -22.35
CA ILE A 65 -3.09 31.33 -22.84
C ILE A 65 -4.06 32.50 -22.60
N ARG A 66 -4.77 32.96 -23.64
CA ARG A 66 -5.75 34.06 -23.58
C ARG A 66 -7.03 33.68 -24.31
N HIS A 67 -8.16 33.77 -23.63
CA HIS A 67 -9.48 33.47 -24.20
C HIS A 67 -10.58 34.23 -23.45
N PRO A 68 -11.64 34.75 -24.12
CA PRO A 68 -12.71 35.54 -23.49
C PRO A 68 -13.50 34.85 -22.37
N HIS A 69 -13.33 33.54 -22.18
CA HIS A 69 -14.00 32.75 -21.12
C HIS A 69 -13.01 31.95 -20.24
N LEU A 70 -11.71 32.28 -20.31
CA LEU A 70 -10.71 31.86 -19.31
C LEU A 70 -10.42 33.04 -18.38
N LEU A 71 -10.10 32.76 -17.12
CA LEU A 71 -9.65 33.79 -16.17
C LEU A 71 -8.19 34.15 -16.46
N ASP A 72 -7.92 35.41 -16.76
CA ASP A 72 -6.58 35.87 -17.11
C ASP A 72 -5.62 35.81 -15.91
N ILE A 73 -4.48 35.13 -16.08
CA ILE A 73 -3.35 35.23 -15.15
C ILE A 73 -2.61 36.53 -15.47
N GLN A 74 -2.60 37.47 -14.50
CA GLN A 74 -1.92 38.76 -14.63
C GLN A 74 -0.41 38.59 -14.52
N PHE A 75 0.03 37.81 -13.52
CA PHE A 75 1.38 37.29 -13.41
C PHE A 75 1.39 36.04 -12.52
N ALA A 76 2.44 35.24 -12.66
CA ALA A 76 2.86 34.25 -11.68
C ALA A 76 4.29 34.56 -11.24
N ALA A 77 4.60 34.43 -9.96
CA ALA A 77 5.92 34.69 -9.39
C ALA A 77 6.22 33.69 -8.27
N ARG A 78 7.49 33.33 -8.10
CA ARG A 78 7.95 32.54 -6.96
C ARG A 78 8.42 33.46 -5.84
N VAL A 79 7.90 33.26 -4.63
CA VAL A 79 8.22 34.03 -3.42
C VAL A 79 8.43 33.05 -2.27
N GLU A 80 9.68 32.90 -1.82
CA GLU A 80 10.09 31.88 -0.84
C GLU A 80 9.60 30.47 -1.21
N ASP A 81 8.83 29.81 -0.34
CA ASP A 81 8.22 28.50 -0.53
C ASP A 81 6.84 28.56 -1.24
N TYR A 82 6.47 29.69 -1.83
CA TYR A 82 5.21 29.86 -2.54
C TYR A 82 5.39 30.18 -4.02
N LEU A 83 4.56 29.54 -4.84
CA LEU A 83 4.13 30.04 -6.13
C LEU A 83 2.92 30.96 -5.91
N VAL A 84 3.06 32.22 -6.33
CA VAL A 84 2.07 33.29 -6.18
C VAL A 84 1.48 33.62 -7.55
N ILE A 85 0.17 33.44 -7.72
CA ILE A 85 -0.55 33.68 -8.98
C ILE A 85 -1.56 34.82 -8.76
N ALA A 86 -1.42 35.92 -9.49
CA ALA A 86 -2.35 37.04 -9.45
C ALA A 86 -3.35 37.00 -10.60
N MET A 87 -4.62 37.24 -10.28
CA MET A 87 -5.76 37.18 -11.20
C MET A 87 -6.79 38.27 -10.88
N PRO A 88 -7.66 38.68 -11.83
CA PRO A 88 -8.77 39.59 -11.55
C PRO A 88 -9.65 39.10 -10.41
N LEU A 89 -10.08 40.02 -9.54
CA LEU A 89 -11.07 39.70 -8.50
C LEU A 89 -12.44 39.49 -9.18
N CYS A 90 -13.00 38.29 -9.05
CA CYS A 90 -14.29 37.92 -9.64
C CYS A 90 -15.46 38.24 -8.69
N GLU A 91 -16.69 38.30 -9.23
CA GLU A 91 -17.88 38.66 -8.46
C GLU A 91 -18.38 37.51 -7.57
N LYS A 92 -18.58 36.33 -8.17
CA LYS A 92 -19.01 35.09 -7.51
C LYS A 92 -18.71 33.87 -8.39
N SER A 93 -18.75 32.67 -7.82
CA SER A 93 -18.68 31.42 -8.61
C SER A 93 -20.07 30.95 -9.06
N LEU A 94 -20.14 30.03 -10.04
CA LEU A 94 -21.40 29.36 -10.40
C LEU A 94 -21.92 28.46 -9.26
N TRP A 95 -21.06 28.04 -8.34
CA TRP A 95 -21.46 27.39 -7.10
C TRP A 95 -22.22 28.35 -6.17
N ASP A 96 -21.78 29.59 -6.03
CA ASP A 96 -22.50 30.61 -5.27
C ASP A 96 -23.82 30.99 -5.95
N ARG A 97 -23.83 31.08 -7.30
CA ARG A 97 -25.06 31.28 -8.06
C ARG A 97 -26.06 30.13 -7.88
N LEU A 98 -25.60 28.88 -7.81
CA LEU A 98 -26.44 27.72 -7.51
C LEU A 98 -27.04 27.79 -6.10
N ARG A 99 -26.28 28.26 -5.10
CA ARG A 99 -26.82 28.52 -3.75
C ARG A 99 -27.90 29.59 -3.79
N GLU A 100 -27.67 30.72 -4.45
CA GLU A 100 -28.66 31.79 -4.61
C GLU A 100 -29.97 31.30 -5.25
N CYS A 101 -29.90 30.46 -6.28
CA CYS A 101 -31.10 29.82 -6.86
C CYS A 101 -31.83 28.92 -5.86
N ARG A 102 -31.09 28.13 -5.08
CA ARG A 102 -31.67 27.23 -4.06
C ARG A 102 -32.30 27.97 -2.90
N ASP A 103 -31.70 29.07 -2.46
CA ASP A 103 -32.27 29.95 -1.42
C ASP A 103 -33.55 30.66 -1.90
N GLN A 104 -33.70 30.84 -3.22
CA GLN A 104 -34.93 31.29 -3.88
C GLN A 104 -35.94 30.16 -4.12
N GLY A 105 -35.67 28.93 -3.66
CA GLY A 105 -36.54 27.76 -3.80
C GLY A 105 -36.48 27.06 -5.16
N LEU A 106 -35.57 27.46 -6.06
CA LEU A 106 -35.36 26.79 -7.34
C LEU A 106 -34.51 25.52 -7.17
N PRO A 107 -34.74 24.46 -7.97
CA PRO A 107 -33.90 23.26 -7.91
C PRO A 107 -32.46 23.52 -8.39
N GLY A 108 -32.27 24.47 -9.30
CA GLY A 108 -31.00 24.86 -9.90
C GLY A 108 -31.12 26.14 -10.72
N LEU A 109 -30.14 26.44 -11.55
CA LEU A 109 -30.16 27.59 -12.46
C LEU A 109 -31.25 27.40 -13.54
N PRO A 110 -31.96 28.48 -13.94
CA PRO A 110 -32.83 28.47 -15.11
C PRO A 110 -32.09 28.03 -16.37
N TYR A 111 -32.78 27.31 -17.28
CA TYR A 111 -32.17 26.76 -18.49
C TYR A 111 -31.54 27.85 -19.38
N ASP A 112 -32.25 28.95 -19.64
CA ASP A 112 -31.78 30.02 -20.54
C ASP A 112 -30.53 30.74 -20.03
N GLU A 113 -30.39 30.86 -18.70
CA GLU A 113 -29.19 31.38 -18.04
C GLU A 113 -28.05 30.37 -18.14
N LEU A 114 -28.31 29.12 -17.74
CA LEU A 114 -27.30 28.07 -17.68
C LEU A 114 -26.75 27.69 -19.06
N ILE A 115 -27.57 27.65 -20.11
CA ILE A 115 -27.13 27.22 -21.45
C ILE A 115 -26.19 28.25 -22.09
N GLY A 116 -26.35 29.55 -21.77
CA GLY A 116 -25.38 30.59 -22.13
C GLY A 116 -24.03 30.33 -21.48
N TYR A 117 -24.01 30.10 -20.17
CA TYR A 117 -22.80 29.74 -19.42
C TYR A 117 -22.14 28.46 -19.93
N MET A 118 -22.92 27.45 -20.35
CA MET A 118 -22.36 26.23 -20.93
C MET A 118 -21.73 26.46 -22.31
N ASP A 119 -22.27 27.35 -23.15
CA ASP A 119 -21.67 27.65 -24.47
C ASP A 119 -20.33 28.40 -24.32
N GLU A 120 -20.28 29.38 -23.42
CA GLU A 120 -19.05 30.09 -23.03
C GLU A 120 -17.98 29.12 -22.48
N MET A 121 -18.37 28.20 -21.60
CA MET A 121 -17.47 27.19 -21.03
C MET A 121 -17.02 26.14 -22.05
N ALA A 122 -17.93 25.64 -22.89
CA ALA A 122 -17.56 24.76 -24.00
C ALA A 122 -16.58 25.44 -24.97
N SER A 123 -16.76 26.75 -25.20
CA SER A 123 -15.84 27.57 -25.99
C SER A 123 -14.43 27.59 -25.39
N ALA A 124 -14.32 27.81 -24.08
CA ALA A 124 -13.05 27.81 -23.34
C ALA A 124 -12.37 26.44 -23.26
N VAL A 125 -13.13 25.39 -22.93
CA VAL A 125 -12.62 24.03 -22.73
C VAL A 125 -12.14 23.42 -24.04
N ASP A 126 -12.85 23.64 -25.15
CA ASP A 126 -12.37 23.20 -26.47
C ASP A 126 -11.11 23.99 -26.87
N TYR A 127 -11.08 25.31 -26.64
CA TYR A 127 -9.90 26.13 -26.92
C TYR A 127 -8.65 25.65 -26.15
N LEU A 128 -8.80 25.24 -24.89
CA LEU A 128 -7.73 24.62 -24.10
C LEU A 128 -7.32 23.24 -24.66
N ASN A 129 -8.28 22.37 -24.97
CA ASN A 129 -8.02 20.99 -25.36
C ASN A 129 -7.47 20.80 -26.77
N GLU A 130 -7.76 21.72 -27.70
CA GLU A 130 -7.27 21.68 -29.07
C GLU A 130 -5.72 21.83 -29.12
N PRO A 131 -5.01 21.08 -30.00
CA PRO A 131 -3.55 21.12 -30.08
C PRO A 131 -3.04 22.41 -30.75
N ARG A 132 -3.04 23.51 -29.99
CA ARG A 132 -2.67 24.85 -30.46
C ARG A 132 -1.68 25.60 -29.57
N HIS A 133 -1.54 25.19 -28.31
CA HIS A 133 -0.69 25.85 -27.32
C HIS A 133 0.76 25.39 -27.53
N GLU A 134 1.69 26.32 -27.55
CA GLU A 134 3.11 26.01 -27.75
C GLU A 134 3.73 25.49 -26.45
N ALA A 135 4.29 24.29 -26.48
CA ALA A 135 5.10 23.77 -25.38
C ALA A 135 6.55 24.27 -25.49
N GLY A 136 7.32 24.18 -24.40
CA GLY A 136 8.72 24.64 -24.36
C GLY A 136 9.70 23.89 -25.27
N ASP A 137 9.24 22.90 -26.03
CA ASP A 137 9.96 22.20 -27.10
C ASP A 137 9.53 22.67 -28.53
N GLY A 138 8.68 23.70 -28.62
CA GLY A 138 8.10 24.22 -29.87
C GLY A 138 6.93 23.41 -30.42
N ARG A 139 6.50 22.33 -29.75
CA ARG A 139 5.39 21.48 -30.22
C ARG A 139 4.04 22.07 -29.82
N LYS A 140 3.08 22.06 -30.75
CA LYS A 140 1.68 22.37 -30.43
C LYS A 140 1.02 21.23 -29.66
N VAL A 141 0.48 21.53 -28.49
CA VAL A 141 -0.17 20.59 -27.57
C VAL A 141 -1.55 21.10 -27.15
N GLY A 142 -2.42 20.16 -26.78
CA GLY A 142 -3.65 20.47 -26.04
C GLY A 142 -3.36 20.52 -24.54
N VAL A 143 -4.17 21.27 -23.79
CA VAL A 143 -4.07 21.39 -22.34
C VAL A 143 -5.41 20.97 -21.73
N GLN A 144 -5.43 19.86 -20.99
CA GLN A 144 -6.62 19.42 -20.25
C GLN A 144 -6.77 20.24 -18.96
N HIS A 145 -8.01 20.55 -18.58
CA HIS A 145 -8.34 21.31 -17.38
C HIS A 145 -8.34 20.45 -16.11
N ARG A 146 -8.89 19.23 -16.18
CA ARG A 146 -8.92 18.18 -15.14
C ARG A 146 -9.78 18.47 -13.90
N ASP A 147 -10.01 19.73 -13.52
CA ASP A 147 -10.84 20.11 -12.37
C ASP A 147 -12.00 21.06 -12.77
N ILE A 148 -12.81 20.66 -13.76
CA ILE A 148 -14.00 21.44 -14.16
C ILE A 148 -15.14 21.14 -13.19
N LYS A 149 -15.54 22.16 -12.43
CA LYS A 149 -16.63 22.10 -11.43
C LYS A 149 -17.20 23.51 -11.20
N PRO A 150 -18.43 23.65 -10.65
CA PRO A 150 -19.07 24.94 -10.35
C PRO A 150 -18.23 25.95 -9.54
N HIS A 151 -17.29 25.45 -8.72
CA HIS A 151 -16.43 26.29 -7.87
C HIS A 151 -15.32 27.01 -8.65
N ASN A 152 -14.91 26.46 -9.79
CA ASN A 152 -13.80 26.97 -10.61
C ASN A 152 -14.31 27.81 -11.80
N ILE A 153 -15.62 28.01 -11.91
CA ILE A 153 -16.24 28.84 -12.94
C ILE A 153 -16.80 30.10 -12.27
N PHE A 154 -16.26 31.25 -12.66
CA PHE A 154 -16.57 32.55 -12.06
C PHE A 154 -17.38 33.44 -13.00
N LEU A 155 -18.21 34.31 -12.42
CA LEU A 155 -18.91 35.37 -13.14
C LEU A 155 -18.13 36.68 -13.04
N VAL A 156 -17.95 37.34 -14.19
CA VAL A 156 -17.32 38.65 -14.34
C VAL A 156 -18.09 39.43 -15.42
N GLY A 157 -18.78 40.51 -15.03
CA GLY A 157 -19.55 41.34 -15.96
C GLY A 157 -20.72 40.61 -16.64
N GLY A 158 -21.26 39.56 -16.00
CA GLY A 158 -22.34 38.72 -16.54
C GLY A 158 -21.90 37.52 -17.38
N SER A 159 -20.62 37.43 -17.77
CA SER A 159 -20.05 36.29 -18.51
C SER A 159 -19.20 35.38 -17.63
N THR A 160 -19.06 34.12 -18.03
CA THR A 160 -18.26 33.12 -17.31
C THR A 160 -16.76 33.16 -17.64
N ARG A 161 -15.96 32.81 -16.63
CA ARG A 161 -14.51 32.69 -16.66
C ARG A 161 -14.08 31.42 -15.93
N LEU A 162 -13.49 30.47 -16.66
CA LEU A 162 -12.93 29.25 -16.08
C LEU A 162 -11.53 29.54 -15.50
N ALA A 163 -11.33 29.20 -14.23
CA ALA A 163 -10.13 29.45 -13.45
C ALA A 163 -9.40 28.14 -13.08
N ASP A 164 -8.18 28.27 -12.55
CA ASP A 164 -7.32 27.15 -12.12
C ASP A 164 -6.83 26.17 -13.21
N PHE A 165 -7.13 26.45 -14.48
CA PHE A 165 -6.46 25.79 -15.61
C PHE A 165 -4.93 25.93 -15.49
N GLY A 166 -4.21 24.82 -15.61
CA GLY A 166 -2.74 24.78 -15.59
C GLY A 166 -2.10 24.54 -14.21
N VAL A 167 -2.74 24.89 -13.09
CA VAL A 167 -2.19 24.55 -11.75
C VAL A 167 -2.09 23.02 -11.57
N ALA A 168 -3.03 22.27 -12.14
CA ALA A 168 -3.03 20.81 -12.15
C ALA A 168 -1.91 20.15 -12.99
N LYS A 169 -1.16 20.91 -13.81
CA LYS A 169 -0.03 20.40 -14.62
C LYS A 169 1.32 20.66 -13.96
N ILE A 170 1.40 21.73 -13.16
CA ILE A 170 2.55 22.06 -12.30
C ILE A 170 2.80 20.91 -11.31
N LEU A 171 1.74 20.50 -10.61
CA LEU A 171 1.77 19.48 -9.56
C LEU A 171 2.00 18.04 -10.08
N GLU A 172 1.99 17.84 -11.40
CA GLU A 172 2.13 16.54 -12.05
C GLU A 172 3.58 16.00 -12.02
N GLY A 173 4.55 16.84 -11.65
CA GLY A 173 5.92 16.40 -11.34
C GLY A 173 6.02 15.45 -10.13
N ARG A 174 4.94 15.32 -9.34
CA ARG A 174 4.84 14.41 -8.19
C ARG A 174 4.17 13.10 -8.57
N ALA A 175 4.96 12.16 -9.10
CA ALA A 175 4.56 10.76 -9.18
C ALA A 175 4.41 10.20 -7.75
N GLY A 176 3.17 10.12 -7.24
CA GLY A 176 2.87 9.53 -5.93
C GLY A 176 1.61 10.04 -5.22
N ASP A 177 1.05 11.20 -5.59
CA ASP A 177 0.03 11.90 -4.79
C ASP A 177 -1.35 12.05 -5.49
N HIS A 178 -1.63 11.20 -6.49
CA HIS A 178 -2.84 11.32 -7.32
C HIS A 178 -4.17 11.10 -6.58
N THR A 179 -4.16 10.53 -5.37
CA THR A 179 -5.36 10.26 -4.56
C THR A 179 -5.83 11.45 -3.70
N GLY A 180 -4.98 12.46 -3.44
CA GLY A 180 -5.32 13.57 -2.55
C GLY A 180 -6.10 14.72 -3.19
N ASN A 181 -5.92 14.96 -4.49
CA ASN A 181 -6.19 16.27 -5.11
C ASN A 181 -7.17 16.27 -6.29
N MET A 182 -7.88 15.18 -6.55
CA MET A 182 -8.97 15.16 -7.54
C MET A 182 -10.30 15.53 -6.90
N SER A 183 -11.22 16.14 -7.66
CA SER A 183 -12.63 16.29 -7.24
C SER A 183 -13.42 15.03 -7.61
N PRO A 184 -13.62 14.04 -6.71
CA PRO A 184 -14.13 12.71 -7.07
C PRO A 184 -15.55 12.74 -7.66
N HIS A 185 -16.31 13.79 -7.37
CA HIS A 185 -17.67 14.01 -7.87
C HIS A 185 -17.78 14.44 -9.34
N TYR A 186 -16.68 14.83 -10.01
CA TYR A 186 -16.69 15.31 -11.39
C TYR A 186 -15.69 14.56 -12.29
N VAL A 187 -14.91 13.64 -11.73
CA VAL A 187 -13.82 12.94 -12.41
C VAL A 187 -14.35 12.02 -13.52
N ALA A 188 -13.71 12.02 -14.69
CA ALA A 188 -14.07 11.09 -15.76
C ALA A 188 -13.50 9.68 -15.46
N PRO A 189 -14.21 8.59 -15.81
CA PRO A 189 -13.79 7.22 -15.53
C PRO A 189 -12.34 6.92 -15.93
N GLU A 190 -11.93 7.36 -17.13
CA GLU A 190 -10.62 7.09 -17.71
C GLU A 190 -9.44 7.75 -16.95
N VAL A 191 -9.70 8.82 -16.19
CA VAL A 191 -8.69 9.50 -15.37
C VAL A 191 -8.21 8.58 -14.25
N LEU A 192 -9.10 7.72 -13.74
CA LEU A 192 -8.78 6.72 -12.72
C LEU A 192 -7.85 5.61 -13.27
N ASP A 193 -7.79 5.43 -14.60
CA ASP A 193 -6.86 4.53 -15.30
C ASP A 193 -5.55 5.23 -15.75
N GLY A 194 -5.35 6.49 -15.34
CA GLY A 194 -4.24 7.34 -15.81
C GLY A 194 -4.35 7.74 -17.29
N ARG A 195 -5.53 7.61 -17.92
CA ARG A 195 -5.79 7.99 -19.32
C ARG A 195 -6.44 9.38 -19.34
N MET A 196 -6.03 10.25 -20.27
CA MET A 196 -6.63 11.58 -20.45
C MET A 196 -6.80 11.89 -21.92
N CYS A 197 -7.94 12.50 -22.27
CA CYS A 197 -8.29 12.90 -23.63
C CYS A 197 -9.14 14.18 -23.60
N GLN A 198 -9.53 14.70 -24.77
CA GLN A 198 -10.34 15.92 -24.85
C GLN A 198 -11.75 15.69 -24.26
N GLN A 199 -12.26 14.46 -24.36
CA GLN A 199 -13.57 14.05 -23.84
C GLN A 199 -13.58 13.83 -22.31
N THR A 200 -12.42 13.90 -21.65
CA THR A 200 -12.29 13.90 -20.18
C THR A 200 -12.91 15.15 -19.58
N ASP A 201 -12.50 16.33 -20.06
CA ASP A 201 -13.05 17.61 -19.61
C ASP A 201 -14.54 17.76 -19.98
N GLN A 202 -14.98 17.15 -21.09
CA GLN A 202 -16.39 17.10 -21.48
C GLN A 202 -17.26 16.35 -20.46
N TYR A 203 -16.77 15.24 -19.91
CA TYR A 203 -17.48 14.49 -18.87
C TYR A 203 -17.65 15.36 -17.61
N SER A 204 -16.60 16.05 -17.19
CA SER A 204 -16.63 16.97 -16.03
C SER A 204 -17.53 18.18 -16.28
N LEU A 205 -17.59 18.70 -17.52
CA LEU A 205 -18.55 19.73 -17.93
C LEU A 205 -20.00 19.21 -17.92
N ALA A 206 -20.25 17.96 -18.32
CA ALA A 206 -21.58 17.35 -18.24
C ALA A 206 -22.03 17.12 -16.79
N MET A 207 -21.15 16.63 -15.91
CA MET A 207 -21.41 16.55 -14.46
C MET A 207 -21.70 17.93 -13.85
N THR A 208 -20.95 18.96 -14.29
CA THR A 208 -21.16 20.36 -13.90
C THR A 208 -22.54 20.87 -14.36
N TYR A 209 -22.94 20.58 -15.60
CA TYR A 209 -24.27 20.93 -16.12
C TYR A 209 -25.39 20.32 -15.26
N CYS A 210 -25.35 19.00 -15.01
CA CYS A 210 -26.35 18.34 -14.17
C CYS A 210 -26.47 18.97 -12.79
N HIS A 211 -25.33 19.27 -12.16
CA HIS A 211 -25.30 19.83 -10.82
C HIS A 211 -25.87 21.25 -10.78
N LEU A 212 -25.52 22.10 -11.75
CA LEU A 212 -26.06 23.46 -11.86
C LEU A 212 -27.56 23.47 -12.24
N ARG A 213 -27.99 22.54 -13.10
CA ARG A 213 -29.37 22.45 -13.61
C ARG A 213 -30.36 21.90 -12.58
N THR A 214 -29.91 20.99 -11.71
CA THR A 214 -30.79 20.21 -10.80
C THR A 214 -30.47 20.34 -9.31
N GLY A 215 -29.36 21.00 -8.95
CA GLY A 215 -28.86 21.09 -7.59
C GLY A 215 -28.36 19.77 -7.00
N ARG A 216 -28.20 18.74 -7.84
CA ARG A 216 -27.86 17.36 -7.46
C ARG A 216 -26.81 16.78 -8.42
N LEU A 217 -25.92 15.95 -7.90
CA LEU A 217 -24.99 15.18 -8.72
C LEU A 217 -25.65 13.88 -9.22
N PRO A 218 -25.40 13.46 -10.48
CA PRO A 218 -25.90 12.20 -11.05
C PRO A 218 -25.39 10.92 -10.38
N PHE A 219 -24.25 10.99 -9.68
CA PHE A 219 -23.67 9.88 -8.92
C PHE A 219 -23.59 10.26 -7.43
N ARG A 220 -23.90 9.30 -6.54
CA ARG A 220 -23.93 9.50 -5.08
C ARG A 220 -23.32 8.29 -4.37
N GLY A 221 -22.80 8.53 -3.18
CA GLY A 221 -22.28 7.51 -2.28
C GLY A 221 -21.85 8.14 -0.96
N ASP A 222 -21.82 7.34 0.10
CA ASP A 222 -21.50 7.77 1.47
C ASP A 222 -19.98 7.84 1.73
N SER A 223 -19.17 7.55 0.71
CA SER A 223 -17.71 7.66 0.75
C SER A 223 -17.15 7.92 -0.65
N ILE A 224 -15.94 8.52 -0.71
CA ILE A 224 -15.21 8.79 -1.96
C ILE A 224 -15.13 7.52 -2.83
N ASN A 225 -14.81 6.36 -2.24
CA ASN A 225 -14.71 5.10 -2.98
C ASN A 225 -16.04 4.66 -3.61
N GLN A 226 -17.19 4.91 -2.97
CA GLN A 226 -18.50 4.64 -3.57
C GLN A 226 -18.82 5.60 -4.72
N ILE A 227 -18.41 6.86 -4.62
CA ILE A 227 -18.57 7.86 -5.69
C ILE A 227 -17.71 7.49 -6.90
N LEU A 228 -16.44 7.14 -6.70
CA LEU A 228 -15.56 6.67 -7.76
C LEU A 228 -16.09 5.38 -8.41
N TYR A 229 -16.56 4.42 -7.60
CA TYR A 229 -17.23 3.21 -8.10
C TYR A 229 -18.48 3.53 -8.94
N ALA A 230 -19.29 4.51 -8.53
CA ALA A 230 -20.47 4.94 -9.27
C ALA A 230 -20.08 5.57 -10.63
N HIS A 231 -19.03 6.41 -10.66
CA HIS A 231 -18.47 6.93 -11.90
C HIS A 231 -17.99 5.82 -12.83
N LEU A 232 -17.35 4.76 -12.33
CA LEU A 232 -16.90 3.62 -13.15
C LEU A 232 -18.05 2.72 -13.64
N HIS A 233 -19.01 2.37 -12.77
CA HIS A 233 -19.88 1.21 -12.98
C HIS A 233 -21.39 1.47 -12.95
N GLN A 234 -21.87 2.58 -12.38
CA GLN A 234 -23.30 2.85 -12.26
C GLN A 234 -23.84 3.68 -13.42
N LEU A 235 -25.15 3.56 -13.66
CA LEU A 235 -25.90 4.48 -14.52
C LEU A 235 -26.15 5.80 -13.77
N ALA A 236 -26.14 6.91 -14.49
CA ALA A 236 -26.36 8.24 -13.93
C ALA A 236 -27.84 8.46 -13.55
N ASP A 237 -28.10 8.98 -12.34
CA ASP A 237 -29.43 9.50 -11.97
C ASP A 237 -29.66 10.85 -12.66
N LEU A 238 -30.33 10.79 -13.82
CA LEU A 238 -30.68 11.98 -14.62
C LEU A 238 -32.15 12.39 -14.45
N SER A 239 -32.86 11.81 -13.46
CA SER A 239 -34.31 12.03 -13.25
C SER A 239 -34.71 13.48 -12.97
N GLY A 240 -33.76 14.34 -12.59
CA GLY A 240 -33.95 15.78 -12.41
C GLY A 240 -33.92 16.62 -13.69
N LEU A 241 -33.63 16.03 -14.85
CA LEU A 241 -33.59 16.71 -16.17
C LEU A 241 -34.82 16.36 -17.02
N PRO A 242 -35.28 17.25 -17.92
CA PRO A 242 -36.21 16.90 -19.01
C PRO A 242 -35.68 15.75 -19.88
N GLU A 243 -36.56 14.88 -20.37
CA GLU A 243 -36.20 13.70 -21.19
C GLU A 243 -35.30 14.05 -22.41
N PRO A 244 -35.52 15.16 -23.15
CA PRO A 244 -34.62 15.56 -24.23
C PRO A 244 -33.19 15.87 -23.74
N GLU A 245 -33.04 16.53 -22.58
CA GLU A 245 -31.73 16.80 -21.95
C GLU A 245 -31.08 15.49 -21.45
N GLN A 246 -31.85 14.58 -20.86
CA GLN A 246 -31.35 13.28 -20.34
C GLN A 246 -30.61 12.47 -21.42
N ASN A 247 -31.17 12.39 -22.63
CA ASN A 247 -30.57 11.64 -23.74
C ASN A 247 -29.21 12.21 -24.17
N VAL A 248 -29.06 13.54 -24.20
CA VAL A 248 -27.82 14.22 -24.56
C VAL A 248 -26.75 14.02 -23.48
N VAL A 249 -27.14 14.16 -22.20
CA VAL A 249 -26.26 13.99 -21.04
C VAL A 249 -25.83 12.53 -20.87
N THR A 250 -26.73 11.57 -21.10
CA THR A 250 -26.40 10.12 -21.04
C THR A 250 -25.22 9.80 -21.94
N ARG A 251 -25.18 10.38 -23.15
CA ARG A 251 -24.05 10.22 -24.06
C ARG A 251 -22.78 10.89 -23.54
N SER A 252 -22.87 12.09 -22.98
CA SER A 252 -21.71 12.80 -22.40
C SER A 252 -21.13 12.09 -21.17
N LEU A 253 -21.93 11.30 -20.47
CA LEU A 253 -21.54 10.48 -19.31
C LEU A 253 -21.25 9.01 -19.67
N ALA A 254 -21.10 8.68 -20.96
CA ALA A 254 -20.68 7.35 -21.39
C ALA A 254 -19.31 7.00 -20.78
N LYS A 255 -19.13 5.74 -20.39
CA LYS A 255 -17.93 5.30 -19.65
C LYS A 255 -16.69 5.37 -20.54
N GLU A 256 -16.78 4.85 -21.77
CA GLU A 256 -15.74 4.99 -22.78
C GLU A 256 -15.75 6.41 -23.39
N PRO A 257 -14.59 7.10 -23.51
CA PRO A 257 -14.53 8.46 -24.05
C PRO A 257 -14.94 8.59 -25.52
N ASP A 258 -14.76 7.55 -26.33
CA ASP A 258 -15.08 7.55 -27.77
C ASP A 258 -16.59 7.50 -28.07
N ASP A 259 -17.41 7.04 -27.12
CA ASP A 259 -18.88 7.01 -27.23
C ASP A 259 -19.52 8.41 -26.96
N ARG A 260 -18.75 9.32 -26.34
CA ARG A 260 -19.20 10.67 -25.97
C ARG A 260 -19.34 11.58 -27.21
N TRP A 261 -19.54 12.89 -27.00
CA TRP A 261 -19.49 13.86 -28.11
C TRP A 261 -18.03 14.12 -28.52
N PRO A 262 -17.74 14.55 -29.75
CA PRO A 262 -16.37 14.79 -30.18
C PRO A 262 -15.68 15.96 -29.46
N ASN A 263 -16.44 16.91 -28.91
CA ASN A 263 -15.95 18.06 -28.15
C ASN A 263 -17.08 18.72 -27.32
N CYS A 264 -16.75 19.66 -26.44
CA CYS A 264 -17.72 20.30 -25.56
C CYS A 264 -18.75 21.15 -26.32
N ARG A 265 -18.36 21.84 -27.41
CA ARG A 265 -19.32 22.58 -28.25
C ARG A 265 -20.35 21.65 -28.90
N ALA A 266 -19.97 20.44 -29.30
CA ALA A 266 -20.92 19.46 -29.86
C ALA A 266 -21.92 18.98 -28.79
N PHE A 267 -21.47 18.76 -27.55
CA PHE A 267 -22.35 18.46 -26.42
C PHE A 267 -23.35 19.61 -26.15
N VAL A 268 -22.88 20.86 -26.05
CA VAL A 268 -23.77 22.00 -25.72
C VAL A 268 -24.75 22.31 -26.86
N ARG A 269 -24.32 22.21 -28.12
CA ARG A 269 -25.25 22.31 -29.27
C ARG A 269 -26.31 21.22 -29.28
N ALA A 270 -25.98 20.02 -28.81
CA ALA A 270 -26.96 18.95 -28.67
C ALA A 270 -27.99 19.26 -27.57
N LEU A 271 -27.58 19.86 -26.44
CA LEU A 271 -28.50 20.37 -25.40
C LEU A 271 -29.43 21.45 -25.98
N GLN A 272 -28.86 22.47 -26.64
CA GLN A 272 -29.63 23.54 -27.31
C GLN A 272 -30.66 22.98 -28.29
N ALA A 273 -30.27 22.01 -29.13
CA ALA A 273 -31.16 21.37 -30.09
C ALA A 273 -32.22 20.45 -29.47
N ALA A 274 -31.97 19.90 -28.27
CA ALA A 274 -32.92 19.07 -27.54
C ALA A 274 -34.07 19.92 -26.99
N SER A 275 -33.77 21.03 -26.32
CA SER A 275 -34.78 21.91 -25.71
C SER A 275 -35.62 22.68 -26.75
N LEU A 276 -35.06 22.98 -27.94
CA LEU A 276 -35.83 23.56 -29.05
C LEU A 276 -36.94 22.63 -29.58
N ARG A 277 -36.86 21.31 -29.34
CA ARG A 277 -37.88 20.35 -29.80
C ARG A 277 -39.12 20.27 -28.90
N GLU A 278 -39.04 20.73 -27.65
CA GLU A 278 -40.23 20.87 -26.79
C GLU A 278 -41.11 22.06 -27.20
N GLY A 279 -40.56 23.04 -27.91
CA GLY A 279 -41.26 24.27 -28.31
C GLY A 279 -42.24 24.16 -29.49
N SER A 280 -42.45 22.97 -30.07
CA SER A 280 -43.37 22.76 -31.21
C SER A 280 -44.58 21.91 -30.79
N PRO A 281 -45.82 22.41 -30.89
CA PRO A 281 -47.00 21.62 -30.56
C PRO A 281 -47.18 20.47 -31.57
N PRO A 282 -47.59 19.26 -31.14
CA PRO A 282 -47.68 18.09 -32.02
C PRO A 282 -48.84 18.22 -33.00
N SER A 283 -48.53 18.34 -34.30
CA SER A 283 -49.52 18.23 -35.36
C SER A 283 -49.99 16.78 -35.49
N TYR A 284 -51.21 16.48 -35.02
CA TYR A 284 -51.84 15.18 -35.22
C TYR A 284 -52.09 14.91 -36.72
N GLY A 285 -51.58 13.78 -37.22
CA GLY A 285 -51.69 13.38 -38.62
C GLY A 285 -51.61 11.86 -38.83
N ALA A 286 -52.78 11.22 -38.76
CA ALA A 286 -53.20 9.87 -39.23
C ALA A 286 -52.18 8.73 -39.57
N ALA A 287 -52.58 7.52 -39.17
CA ALA A 287 -51.82 6.28 -39.21
C ALA A 287 -51.51 5.63 -40.60
N GLY A 288 -50.27 5.14 -40.74
CA GLY A 288 -49.87 3.87 -41.38
C GLY A 288 -49.79 3.79 -42.92
N PRO A 289 -49.27 2.69 -43.50
CA PRO A 289 -48.42 1.61 -42.95
C PRO A 289 -47.04 1.48 -43.67
N LEU A 290 -46.17 0.57 -43.21
CA LEU A 290 -44.89 0.22 -43.87
C LEU A 290 -45.10 -0.45 -45.25
N PRO A 291 -44.18 -0.25 -46.21
CA PRO A 291 -43.33 -1.40 -46.58
C PRO A 291 -41.87 -1.10 -47.04
N MET A 292 -41.00 -2.05 -46.68
CA MET A 292 -39.82 -2.60 -47.40
C MET A 292 -38.98 -1.79 -48.42
N THR A 293 -37.66 -1.77 -48.14
CA THR A 293 -36.50 -1.95 -49.06
C THR A 293 -36.33 -1.07 -50.31
N VAL A 294 -35.14 -0.44 -50.44
CA VAL A 294 -34.15 -0.61 -51.54
C VAL A 294 -33.03 0.46 -51.40
N SER A 295 -31.79 0.08 -51.72
CA SER A 295 -30.63 0.96 -51.97
C SER A 295 -30.07 0.66 -53.37
N PRO A 296 -29.16 1.46 -53.95
CA PRO A 296 -28.82 2.88 -53.74
C PRO A 296 -28.88 3.72 -55.05
N GLY A 297 -28.88 5.06 -54.96
CA GLY A 297 -28.83 5.98 -56.11
C GLY A 297 -27.96 7.22 -55.82
N ARG A 298 -27.36 7.83 -56.85
CA ARG A 298 -26.21 8.75 -56.76
C ARG A 298 -26.33 9.92 -57.77
N LEU A 299 -25.70 11.06 -57.44
CA LEU A 299 -25.52 12.30 -58.25
C LEU A 299 -26.81 13.11 -58.46
N GLU A 300 -26.90 14.32 -57.90
CA GLU A 300 -26.44 15.61 -58.46
C GLU A 300 -27.24 16.06 -59.70
N THR A 301 -27.92 17.22 -59.64
CA THR A 301 -27.47 18.50 -60.24
C THR A 301 -28.59 19.56 -60.22
N THR A 302 -28.22 20.84 -59.95
CA THR A 302 -28.77 22.09 -60.54
C THR A 302 -30.28 22.45 -60.38
N SER A 303 -30.71 23.72 -60.35
CA SER A 303 -30.02 25.02 -60.32
C SER A 303 -30.96 26.17 -59.90
N GLU A 304 -30.34 27.29 -59.47
CA GLU A 304 -30.78 28.70 -59.66
C GLU A 304 -32.13 29.19 -59.06
N THR A 305 -32.22 30.42 -58.52
CA THR A 305 -32.06 31.67 -59.30
C THR A 305 -31.69 32.90 -58.44
N HIS A 306 -30.62 33.64 -58.83
CA HIS A 306 -30.49 35.13 -58.89
C HIS A 306 -30.67 36.00 -57.60
N LEU A 307 -30.01 37.16 -57.37
CA LEU A 307 -29.35 38.16 -58.25
C LEU A 307 -28.27 39.03 -57.50
N ALA A 308 -27.41 39.69 -58.30
CA ALA A 308 -26.27 40.63 -58.09
C ALA A 308 -26.28 41.65 -56.89
N ILE A 309 -25.20 42.36 -56.48
CA ILE A 309 -24.29 43.27 -57.25
C ILE A 309 -22.83 43.42 -56.71
N SER A 310 -21.89 43.43 -57.67
CA SER A 310 -20.48 43.92 -57.81
C SER A 310 -19.71 44.74 -56.74
N SER A 311 -18.36 44.62 -56.79
CA SER A 311 -17.38 45.66 -56.39
C SER A 311 -15.88 45.34 -56.19
N GLN A 312 -15.13 44.80 -57.18
CA GLN A 312 -13.68 45.06 -57.46
C GLN A 312 -12.51 44.70 -56.48
N HIS A 313 -11.39 44.25 -57.09
CA HIS A 313 -10.03 44.09 -56.53
C HIS A 313 -9.07 45.09 -57.22
N PRO A 314 -7.86 45.41 -56.67
CA PRO A 314 -6.62 44.81 -57.21
C PRO A 314 -5.58 44.48 -56.07
N PRO A 315 -4.23 44.42 -56.24
CA PRO A 315 -3.48 43.19 -55.92
C PRO A 315 -2.30 43.33 -54.92
N LEU A 316 -1.64 42.20 -54.64
CA LEU A 316 -0.35 42.09 -53.92
C LEU A 316 0.84 42.69 -54.71
N PRO A 317 1.94 43.04 -54.02
CA PRO A 317 3.29 43.06 -54.59
C PRO A 317 4.27 42.07 -53.90
N ASP A 318 5.39 41.82 -54.59
CA ASP A 318 6.33 40.71 -54.36
C ASP A 318 7.52 40.99 -53.42
N SER A 319 8.13 39.88 -52.95
CA SER A 319 9.58 39.63 -52.79
C SER A 319 10.47 40.53 -51.88
N GLN A 320 11.30 39.90 -51.04
CA GLN A 320 12.79 39.85 -51.15
C GLN A 320 13.37 39.15 -49.90
N THR A 321 14.07 38.01 -50.01
CA THR A 321 15.51 37.74 -50.27
C THR A 321 16.52 38.19 -49.19
N GLN A 322 17.50 37.30 -48.93
CA GLN A 322 18.80 37.47 -48.24
C GLN A 322 18.74 37.57 -46.70
N SER A 323 19.35 36.67 -45.90
CA SER A 323 20.73 36.13 -45.86
C SER A 323 21.71 37.03 -45.09
N LEU A 324 22.50 36.46 -44.17
CA LEU A 324 23.99 36.48 -44.16
C LEU A 324 24.55 35.81 -42.86
N TYR A 325 25.43 34.80 -43.04
CA TYR A 325 26.57 34.34 -42.20
C TYR A 325 26.31 33.81 -40.76
N GLU A 326 26.63 32.55 -40.42
CA GLU A 326 27.97 31.92 -40.18
C GLU A 326 28.65 32.41 -38.87
N ALA A 327 29.35 31.62 -38.05
CA ALA A 327 29.75 30.20 -38.04
C ALA A 327 29.83 29.71 -36.55
N GLN A 328 30.36 28.57 -36.09
CA GLN A 328 31.03 27.36 -36.65
C GLN A 328 30.97 26.24 -35.58
N GLY A 329 31.18 24.95 -35.89
CA GLY A 329 31.40 23.91 -34.85
C GLY A 329 30.96 22.47 -35.14
N THR A 330 31.62 21.79 -36.09
CA THR A 330 31.38 20.37 -36.41
C THR A 330 31.96 19.38 -35.39
N THR A 331 31.27 18.28 -35.11
CA THR A 331 31.76 16.90 -35.38
C THR A 331 30.64 15.86 -35.27
N GLN A 332 30.76 14.75 -36.01
CA GLN A 332 29.67 13.83 -36.33
C GLN A 332 29.53 12.67 -35.33
N ARG A 333 28.29 12.16 -35.18
CA ARG A 333 28.06 10.72 -35.00
C ARG A 333 26.84 10.31 -35.85
N THR A 334 26.93 9.17 -36.52
CA THR A 334 26.10 8.80 -37.68
C THR A 334 24.74 8.19 -37.33
N ASP A 335 23.74 8.51 -38.15
CA ASP A 335 22.37 8.01 -38.06
C ASP A 335 22.20 6.51 -38.38
N VAL A 336 21.19 5.90 -37.74
CA VAL A 336 20.37 4.83 -38.33
C VAL A 336 18.91 5.12 -37.98
N ALA A 337 18.05 5.27 -38.98
CA ALA A 337 16.66 5.72 -38.82
C ALA A 337 15.65 4.55 -38.57
N PRO A 338 14.53 4.81 -37.87
CA PRO A 338 13.44 3.84 -37.70
C PRO A 338 12.46 3.82 -38.89
N PRO A 339 11.77 2.70 -39.17
CA PRO A 339 10.86 2.55 -40.31
C PRO A 339 9.43 3.08 -40.04
N ALA A 340 8.78 3.58 -41.11
CA ALA A 340 7.39 4.05 -41.12
C ALA A 340 6.42 3.01 -41.76
N PRO A 341 5.09 3.10 -41.55
CA PRO A 341 4.17 1.96 -41.71
C PRO A 341 3.50 1.83 -43.10
N SER A 342 3.21 0.58 -43.50
CA SER A 342 2.55 0.23 -44.77
C SER A 342 1.02 0.17 -44.70
N ARG A 343 0.32 0.72 -45.72
CA ARG A 343 -1.16 0.72 -45.82
C ARG A 343 -1.75 -0.47 -46.60
N ARG A 344 -2.84 -1.00 -46.03
CA ARG A 344 -4.02 -1.70 -46.59
C ARG A 344 -4.18 -1.80 -48.12
N TRP A 345 -4.64 -2.97 -48.59
CA TRP A 345 -5.33 -3.21 -49.87
C TRP A 345 -6.73 -3.82 -49.64
N ARG A 346 -7.69 -3.60 -50.56
CA ARG A 346 -9.00 -4.31 -50.60
C ARG A 346 -9.59 -4.42 -52.01
N ASN A 347 -10.12 -5.61 -52.32
CA ASN A 347 -11.07 -5.97 -53.41
C ASN A 347 -10.46 -5.92 -54.85
N ARG A 348 -10.90 -6.68 -55.87
CA ARG A 348 -12.17 -7.41 -56.13
C ARG A 348 -11.99 -8.83 -56.77
N LEU A 349 -13.14 -9.50 -56.92
CA LEU A 349 -13.46 -10.90 -57.30
C LEU A 349 -13.40 -11.25 -58.81
N ILE A 350 -13.69 -12.54 -59.07
CA ILE A 350 -14.20 -13.26 -60.29
C ILE A 350 -13.09 -14.11 -60.96
N GLY A 351 -13.25 -15.40 -61.27
CA GLY A 351 -14.34 -16.37 -60.96
C GLY A 351 -14.35 -17.58 -61.92
N GLY A 352 -14.86 -18.74 -61.47
CA GLY A 352 -15.23 -19.89 -62.33
C GLY A 352 -14.25 -21.07 -62.42
N GLY A 353 -14.81 -22.27 -62.66
CA GLY A 353 -14.08 -23.43 -63.22
C GLY A 353 -13.98 -24.69 -62.34
N VAL A 354 -15.01 -25.55 -62.36
CA VAL A 354 -14.93 -26.94 -61.87
C VAL A 354 -14.79 -27.90 -63.05
N ALA A 355 -13.81 -28.82 -62.97
CA ALA A 355 -13.76 -30.11 -63.68
C ALA A 355 -12.83 -31.02 -62.84
N ALA A 356 -13.29 -32.15 -62.28
CA ALA A 356 -13.43 -33.46 -62.94
C ALA A 356 -12.05 -34.07 -63.33
N ALA A 357 -11.70 -35.32 -63.01
CA ALA A 357 -12.46 -36.39 -62.37
C ALA A 357 -11.57 -37.54 -61.83
N LEU A 358 -12.18 -38.38 -60.97
CA LEU A 358 -12.02 -39.84 -60.86
C LEU A 358 -10.68 -40.50 -60.45
N ALA A 359 -10.82 -41.20 -59.30
CA ALA A 359 -10.58 -42.64 -59.12
C ALA A 359 -9.15 -43.20 -58.97
N GLY A 360 -8.85 -43.61 -57.72
CA GLY A 360 -8.79 -45.05 -57.42
C GLY A 360 -7.41 -45.68 -57.22
N GLY A 361 -7.36 -46.72 -56.39
CA GLY A 361 -6.23 -47.63 -56.27
C GLY A 361 -5.49 -47.58 -54.93
N ALA A 362 -5.88 -48.44 -53.98
CA ALA A 362 -5.02 -48.82 -52.87
C ALA A 362 -3.90 -49.76 -53.36
N PHE A 363 -2.76 -49.85 -52.64
CA PHE A 363 -2.26 -51.08 -52.00
C PHE A 363 -0.88 -50.91 -51.30
N ALA A 364 -0.70 -51.70 -50.23
CA ALA A 364 0.56 -52.28 -49.69
C ALA A 364 1.75 -51.41 -49.18
N LEU A 365 1.96 -51.52 -47.86
CA LEU A 365 3.20 -51.88 -47.13
C LEU A 365 4.59 -51.80 -47.83
N MET A 366 5.51 -51.03 -47.19
CA MET A 366 6.81 -51.44 -46.54
C MET A 366 7.80 -52.46 -47.20
N PRO A 367 9.11 -52.54 -46.82
CA PRO A 367 9.97 -51.60 -46.04
C PRO A 367 11.49 -51.53 -46.46
N MET A 368 12.30 -50.80 -45.65
CA MET A 368 13.70 -51.11 -45.20
C MET A 368 14.99 -50.76 -46.01
N LEU A 369 16.07 -50.59 -45.20
CA LEU A 369 17.54 -50.46 -45.46
C LEU A 369 18.06 -49.03 -45.82
N ARG A 370 18.98 -48.40 -45.04
CA ARG A 370 20.45 -48.64 -44.83
C ARG A 370 21.27 -48.46 -46.13
N SER A 371 22.45 -47.82 -46.18
CA SER A 371 23.31 -47.07 -45.23
C SER A 371 24.41 -46.32 -46.01
N ASP A 372 25.18 -45.44 -45.35
CA ASP A 372 26.64 -45.14 -45.56
C ASP A 372 27.14 -43.70 -45.86
N LYS A 373 27.68 -43.10 -44.78
CA LYS A 373 28.99 -42.43 -44.57
C LYS A 373 29.77 -41.72 -45.72
N VAL A 374 30.10 -40.42 -45.45
CA VAL A 374 31.47 -39.77 -45.35
C VAL A 374 32.35 -39.75 -46.65
N PRO A 375 32.95 -38.60 -47.09
CA PRO A 375 33.93 -37.81 -46.32
C PRO A 375 34.01 -36.26 -46.51
N ALA A 376 34.74 -35.61 -45.60
CA ALA A 376 35.41 -34.29 -45.76
C ALA A 376 36.93 -34.52 -45.93
N PRO A 377 37.79 -33.53 -46.35
CA PRO A 377 38.40 -32.52 -45.43
C PRO A 377 38.98 -31.27 -46.21
N PRO A 378 40.07 -30.52 -45.84
CA PRO A 378 40.79 -30.23 -44.57
C PRO A 378 41.23 -28.73 -44.30
N VAL A 379 41.92 -28.51 -43.15
CA VAL A 379 42.95 -27.47 -42.77
C VAL A 379 42.55 -26.16 -42.04
N ALA A 380 43.36 -25.80 -41.02
CA ALA A 380 43.27 -24.70 -40.02
C ALA A 380 44.56 -23.80 -40.09
N PRO A 381 45.20 -23.18 -39.04
CA PRO A 381 44.90 -22.98 -37.59
C PRO A 381 45.24 -21.59 -36.96
N GLN A 382 44.94 -21.39 -35.66
CA GLN A 382 45.75 -20.74 -34.57
C GLN A 382 44.87 -20.58 -33.28
N SER A 383 45.05 -21.38 -32.22
CA SER A 383 45.79 -21.14 -30.94
C SER A 383 45.25 -19.97 -30.06
N ALA A 384 45.01 -20.10 -28.74
CA ALA A 384 45.81 -20.82 -27.72
C ALA A 384 45.04 -21.37 -26.47
N ASP A 385 45.78 -22.12 -25.64
CA ASP A 385 45.47 -22.77 -24.34
C ASP A 385 45.04 -21.81 -23.17
N ALA A 386 44.60 -22.24 -21.96
CA ALA A 386 44.88 -23.49 -21.23
C ALA A 386 43.85 -23.96 -20.17
N SER A 387 43.66 -25.29 -20.13
CA SER A 387 43.47 -26.21 -18.97
C SER A 387 42.67 -25.84 -17.69
N ALA A 388 41.64 -26.64 -17.41
CA ALA A 388 41.32 -27.20 -16.09
C ALA A 388 40.91 -28.68 -16.24
N ARG A 389 41.25 -29.56 -15.28
CA ARG A 389 41.06 -31.03 -15.37
C ARG A 389 39.72 -31.50 -14.75
N PRO A 390 39.11 -32.60 -15.24
CA PRO A 390 37.88 -33.17 -14.69
C PRO A 390 38.11 -34.15 -13.52
N VAL A 391 37.09 -34.28 -12.68
CA VAL A 391 36.95 -35.27 -11.57
C VAL A 391 35.87 -36.29 -11.99
N PRO A 392 36.00 -37.60 -11.66
CA PRO A 392 35.25 -38.64 -12.37
C PRO A 392 33.77 -38.77 -11.95
N VAL A 393 32.93 -39.07 -12.93
CA VAL A 393 31.55 -39.54 -12.74
C VAL A 393 31.59 -40.99 -12.27
N VAL A 394 30.80 -41.31 -11.24
CA VAL A 394 30.59 -42.69 -10.77
C VAL A 394 29.19 -43.13 -11.15
N ASP A 395 29.08 -44.17 -11.98
CA ASP A 395 27.79 -44.78 -12.31
C ASP A 395 27.16 -45.44 -11.08
N ALA A 396 25.91 -45.07 -10.78
CA ALA A 396 25.07 -45.77 -9.82
C ALA A 396 23.73 -46.13 -10.50
N ALA A 397 23.52 -47.42 -10.75
CA ALA A 397 22.35 -47.93 -11.45
C ALA A 397 21.05 -47.79 -10.64
N LEU A 398 19.96 -47.47 -11.32
CA LEU A 398 18.60 -47.47 -10.77
C LEU A 398 18.13 -48.92 -10.47
N PRO A 399 17.62 -49.22 -9.27
CA PRO A 399 16.79 -50.41 -9.06
C PRO A 399 15.34 -50.16 -9.52
N ALA A 400 14.70 -51.20 -10.05
CA ALA A 400 13.36 -51.14 -10.62
C ALA A 400 12.25 -50.95 -9.58
N VAL A 401 11.15 -50.33 -10.01
CA VAL A 401 9.92 -50.15 -9.21
C VAL A 401 9.20 -51.48 -9.03
N SER A 402 8.93 -51.86 -7.78
CA SER A 402 7.99 -52.94 -7.43
C SER A 402 6.60 -52.34 -7.16
N THR A 403 5.55 -52.95 -7.72
CA THR A 403 4.18 -52.40 -7.73
C THR A 403 3.21 -53.16 -6.81
N ASP A 404 3.67 -53.63 -5.65
CA ASP A 404 2.81 -54.24 -4.62
C ASP A 404 3.10 -53.66 -3.22
N PRO A 405 2.07 -53.30 -2.43
CA PRO A 405 2.26 -52.78 -1.08
C PRO A 405 2.58 -53.92 -0.08
N PRO A 406 3.57 -53.76 0.82
CA PRO A 406 3.81 -54.74 1.87
C PRO A 406 2.68 -54.72 2.92
N PRO A 407 2.33 -55.87 3.54
CA PRO A 407 1.30 -55.92 4.55
C PRO A 407 1.71 -55.17 5.81
N VAL A 408 0.86 -54.24 6.27
CA VAL A 408 1.09 -53.45 7.48
C VAL A 408 0.87 -54.31 8.73
N THR A 409 1.96 -54.83 9.30
CA THR A 409 1.95 -55.34 10.67
C THR A 409 2.01 -54.16 11.66
N PRO A 410 1.07 -54.03 12.61
CA PRO A 410 1.12 -52.97 13.60
C PRO A 410 2.28 -53.20 14.59
N PRO A 411 2.94 -52.12 15.09
CA PRO A 411 3.93 -52.25 16.15
C PRO A 411 3.27 -52.73 17.45
N PRO A 412 4.01 -53.45 18.34
CA PRO A 412 3.43 -54.02 19.54
C PRO A 412 2.96 -52.94 20.52
N VAL A 413 1.69 -53.03 20.91
CA VAL A 413 1.10 -52.18 21.96
C VAL A 413 1.79 -52.50 23.29
N ARG A 414 2.66 -51.61 23.77
CA ARG A 414 3.05 -51.62 25.19
C ARG A 414 1.87 -51.15 26.02
N ALA A 415 1.27 -52.07 26.76
CA ALA A 415 0.23 -51.75 27.74
C ALA A 415 0.74 -50.69 28.73
N ARG A 416 -0.06 -49.65 28.98
CA ARG A 416 0.15 -48.76 30.12
C ARG A 416 -0.31 -49.50 31.37
N ASP A 417 0.65 -49.98 32.13
CA ASP A 417 0.40 -50.54 33.46
C ASP A 417 -0.10 -49.42 34.41
N THR A 418 -1.14 -49.72 35.18
CA THR A 418 -1.81 -48.77 36.08
C THR A 418 -1.38 -49.04 37.52
N SER A 419 -0.21 -48.54 37.90
CA SER A 419 0.22 -48.51 39.31
C SER A 419 1.05 -47.26 39.64
N LYS A 420 0.64 -46.56 40.71
CA LYS A 420 1.49 -45.57 41.40
C LYS A 420 2.73 -46.28 41.97
N PRO A 421 3.81 -45.52 42.18
CA PRO A 421 4.43 -45.56 43.49
C PRO A 421 4.68 -44.18 44.12
N GLU A 422 4.88 -44.25 45.43
CA GLU A 422 4.99 -43.17 46.40
C GLU A 422 6.48 -42.81 46.63
N GLN A 423 6.79 -41.58 47.05
CA GLN A 423 8.12 -41.25 47.59
C GLN A 423 7.98 -40.52 48.94
N ALA A 424 8.70 -41.03 49.93
CA ALA A 424 8.66 -40.56 51.31
C ALA A 424 9.86 -39.65 51.66
N GLN A 425 9.61 -38.74 52.61
CA GLN A 425 10.58 -37.95 53.40
C GLN A 425 11.48 -38.87 54.28
N PRO A 426 12.65 -38.45 54.86
CA PRO A 426 12.80 -37.33 55.85
C PRO A 426 14.23 -36.70 55.89
N PRO A 427 14.71 -35.97 56.95
CA PRO A 427 14.06 -35.32 58.12
C PRO A 427 14.39 -33.79 58.31
N VAL A 428 13.94 -33.24 59.44
CA VAL A 428 13.89 -31.84 59.93
C VAL A 428 15.07 -31.47 60.88
N VAL A 429 15.37 -30.16 61.14
CA VAL A 429 15.59 -29.56 62.50
C VAL A 429 15.88 -28.02 62.51
N GLN A 430 14.89 -27.27 63.05
CA GLN A 430 14.88 -26.11 63.99
C GLN A 430 15.60 -24.75 63.81
N GLY A 431 14.84 -23.70 64.20
CA GLY A 431 15.28 -22.43 64.85
C GLY A 431 15.19 -21.17 63.97
N GLU A 432 14.71 -20.00 64.39
CA GLU A 432 13.95 -19.51 65.58
C GLU A 432 13.23 -18.20 65.16
N SER A 433 12.10 -17.81 65.79
CA SER A 433 11.49 -16.47 65.64
C SER A 433 10.47 -16.13 66.74
N PRO A 434 10.61 -14.98 67.43
CA PRO A 434 9.55 -14.39 68.28
C PRO A 434 9.25 -12.91 67.90
N PRO A 435 8.23 -12.26 68.49
CA PRO A 435 6.85 -12.74 68.66
C PRO A 435 5.81 -11.67 68.22
N THR A 436 4.55 -12.09 68.03
CA THR A 436 3.39 -11.17 67.93
C THR A 436 2.30 -11.61 68.90
N THR A 437 1.80 -10.68 69.72
CA THR A 437 0.72 -10.93 70.69
C THR A 437 -0.64 -10.48 70.15
N ASP A 438 -1.59 -11.43 70.07
CA ASP A 438 -2.95 -11.42 70.65
C ASP A 438 -3.73 -10.07 70.80
N THR A 439 -5.05 -9.97 70.58
CA THR A 439 -6.12 -10.96 70.87
C THR A 439 -7.35 -10.93 69.91
N THR A 440 -8.13 -12.01 69.95
CA THR A 440 -9.54 -12.19 69.48
C THR A 440 -10.57 -11.31 70.24
N GLU A 441 -11.87 -11.17 69.93
CA GLU A 441 -12.99 -12.08 69.60
C GLU A 441 -14.11 -11.32 68.81
N SER A 442 -15.26 -11.83 68.32
CA SER A 442 -16.04 -13.07 68.55
C SER A 442 -16.91 -13.45 67.32
N GLN A 443 -17.68 -14.55 67.42
CA GLN A 443 -18.34 -15.28 66.31
C GLN A 443 -19.73 -14.73 65.89
N VAL A 444 -20.17 -15.08 64.67
CA VAL A 444 -21.57 -14.92 64.19
C VAL A 444 -22.11 -16.26 63.70
N ASP A 445 -23.31 -16.64 64.17
CA ASP A 445 -24.05 -17.85 63.77
C ASP A 445 -25.21 -17.52 62.80
N ARG A 446 -25.93 -18.55 62.34
CA ARG A 446 -26.59 -18.63 61.03
C ARG A 446 -28.06 -18.12 60.95
N ARG A 447 -28.44 -17.86 59.69
CA ARG A 447 -29.78 -17.96 59.03
C ARG A 447 -30.70 -16.72 58.94
N PRO A 448 -31.60 -16.68 57.93
CA PRO A 448 -32.10 -15.43 57.32
C PRO A 448 -33.61 -15.17 57.49
N PRO A 449 -34.11 -13.98 57.08
CA PRO A 449 -35.52 -13.74 56.79
C PRO A 449 -35.82 -13.21 55.35
N PRO A 450 -37.10 -13.12 54.92
CA PRO A 450 -37.48 -12.99 53.50
C PRO A 450 -38.37 -11.77 53.13
N ALA A 451 -38.62 -11.63 51.81
CA ALA A 451 -39.83 -11.15 51.11
C ALA A 451 -40.54 -9.81 51.45
N SER A 452 -40.86 -9.05 50.39
CA SER A 452 -41.69 -7.83 50.35
C SER A 452 -43.19 -8.10 50.17
N PRO A 453 -44.06 -7.11 50.46
CA PRO A 453 -45.36 -6.94 49.78
C PRO A 453 -45.59 -5.45 49.34
N PRO A 454 -46.73 -5.00 48.74
CA PRO A 454 -46.76 -4.68 47.30
C PRO A 454 -47.41 -3.31 46.92
N ALA A 455 -47.82 -3.15 45.65
CA ALA A 455 -47.99 -1.89 44.93
C ALA A 455 -49.44 -1.33 44.73
N SER A 456 -49.52 -0.08 44.26
CA SER A 456 -50.61 0.55 43.46
C SER A 456 -50.09 1.90 42.89
N ALA A 457 -50.59 2.54 41.82
CA ALA A 457 -51.35 2.14 40.62
C ALA A 457 -51.15 3.23 39.51
N LEU A 458 -51.44 2.91 38.24
CA LEU A 458 -51.44 3.80 37.06
C LEU A 458 -52.88 4.28 36.72
N PRO A 459 -53.12 5.41 36.02
CA PRO A 459 -52.79 5.63 34.59
C PRO A 459 -52.35 7.09 34.25
N ASP A 460 -52.13 7.58 33.01
CA ASP A 460 -52.19 7.00 31.64
C ASP A 460 -51.07 7.57 30.71
N ARG A 461 -51.38 7.93 29.44
CA ARG A 461 -50.51 8.43 28.35
C ARG A 461 -50.95 9.83 27.84
N PRO A 462 -50.34 10.40 26.77
CA PRO A 462 -48.91 10.73 26.56
C PRO A 462 -48.73 12.19 26.08
N ASP A 463 -47.52 12.75 26.10
CA ASP A 463 -47.06 13.58 24.97
C ASP A 463 -45.54 13.85 24.93
N ARG A 464 -45.08 14.41 23.81
CA ARG A 464 -43.67 14.62 23.40
C ARG A 464 -42.88 15.58 24.29
N GLU A 465 -41.68 15.17 24.73
CA GLU A 465 -40.61 16.12 25.12
C GLU A 465 -39.22 15.72 24.59
N THR A 466 -38.47 16.75 24.17
CA THR A 466 -37.12 16.72 23.62
C THR A 466 -36.08 16.62 24.74
N PRO A 467 -35.06 15.73 24.69
CA PRO A 467 -34.05 15.66 25.75
C PRO A 467 -33.00 16.77 25.63
N GLN A 468 -33.11 17.80 26.46
CA GLN A 468 -32.00 18.74 26.71
C GLN A 468 -30.96 18.08 27.63
N LEU A 469 -29.85 17.63 27.04
CA LEU A 469 -28.72 17.03 27.76
C LEU A 469 -27.68 18.10 28.10
N ALA A 470 -27.91 18.87 29.18
CA ALA A 470 -26.95 19.87 29.67
C ALA A 470 -27.12 20.24 31.16
N SER A 471 -26.81 19.32 32.09
CA SER A 471 -26.25 19.67 33.43
C SER A 471 -25.97 18.41 34.27
N LEU A 472 -24.73 17.92 34.23
CA LEU A 472 -24.12 17.17 35.35
C LEU A 472 -22.65 17.60 35.47
N LEU A 473 -22.45 18.80 36.01
CA LEU A 473 -21.12 19.28 36.38
C LEU A 473 -20.59 18.47 37.56
N VAL A 474 -19.57 17.66 37.30
CA VAL A 474 -18.81 16.93 38.32
C VAL A 474 -18.06 17.94 39.21
N THR A 475 -18.10 17.73 40.53
CA THR A 475 -17.36 18.55 41.48
C THR A 475 -15.84 18.39 41.29
N PRO A 476 -15.04 19.47 41.45
CA PRO A 476 -13.60 19.39 41.22
C PRO A 476 -12.93 18.60 42.34
N ARG A 477 -12.58 17.34 42.04
CA ARG A 477 -11.47 16.68 42.73
C ARG A 477 -10.16 17.33 42.26
N THR A 478 -9.13 17.25 43.09
CA THR A 478 -7.77 17.70 42.76
C THR A 478 -7.35 17.23 41.37
N PRO A 479 -6.70 18.07 40.55
CA PRO A 479 -6.22 17.65 39.24
C PRO A 479 -5.29 16.44 39.41
N GLU A 480 -5.65 15.31 38.80
CA GLU A 480 -4.74 14.17 38.67
C GLU A 480 -3.48 14.67 37.93
N PRO A 481 -2.25 14.32 38.37
CA PRO A 481 -1.04 14.72 37.64
C PRO A 481 -1.13 14.28 36.17
N GLU A 482 -0.80 15.15 35.24
CA GLU A 482 -1.03 14.91 33.80
C GLU A 482 -0.38 13.60 33.30
N GLY A 483 0.80 13.25 33.82
CA GLY A 483 1.48 11.98 33.52
C GLY A 483 0.75 10.72 34.03
N ASP A 484 0.05 10.80 35.17
CA ASP A 484 -0.74 9.67 35.71
C ASP A 484 -2.02 9.46 34.88
N LEU A 485 -2.65 10.55 34.43
CA LEU A 485 -3.79 10.49 33.51
C LEU A 485 -3.40 9.89 32.15
N ALA A 486 -2.24 10.27 31.60
CA ALA A 486 -1.70 9.72 30.37
C ALA A 486 -1.43 8.19 30.47
N VAL A 487 -0.82 7.74 31.57
CA VAL A 487 -0.54 6.30 31.81
C VAL A 487 -1.83 5.50 31.90
N LYS A 488 -2.81 5.98 32.65
CA LYS A 488 -4.13 5.34 32.75
C LYS A 488 -4.82 5.26 31.39
N ALA A 489 -4.87 6.36 30.64
CA ALA A 489 -5.54 6.41 29.33
C ALA A 489 -4.87 5.47 28.30
N HIS A 490 -3.54 5.48 28.22
CA HIS A 490 -2.78 4.55 27.39
C HIS A 490 -3.06 3.08 27.75
N GLY A 491 -3.16 2.77 29.05
CA GLY A 491 -3.59 1.46 29.54
C GLY A 491 -5.00 1.06 29.06
N LEU A 492 -5.96 1.98 29.04
CA LEU A 492 -7.31 1.73 28.53
C LEU A 492 -7.34 1.54 27.01
N LEU A 493 -6.57 2.33 26.24
CA LEU A 493 -6.43 2.15 24.79
C LEU A 493 -5.82 0.78 24.46
N LYS A 494 -4.79 0.36 25.21
CA LYS A 494 -4.17 -0.96 25.09
C LYS A 494 -5.16 -2.10 25.44
N LYS A 495 -5.97 -1.92 26.48
CA LYS A 495 -6.96 -2.91 26.95
C LYS A 495 -8.14 -3.09 26.00
N TYR A 496 -8.68 -2.00 25.46
CA TYR A 496 -9.96 -2.03 24.72
C TYR A 496 -9.83 -1.84 23.21
N CYS A 497 -8.88 -1.02 22.73
CA CYS A 497 -8.82 -0.59 21.33
C CYS A 497 -7.71 -1.29 20.53
N TYR A 498 -6.54 -1.51 21.14
CA TYR A 498 -5.32 -1.93 20.44
C TYR A 498 -5.44 -3.26 19.69
N ARG A 499 -6.24 -4.21 20.19
CA ARG A 499 -6.49 -5.48 19.48
C ARG A 499 -7.07 -5.26 18.07
N CYS A 500 -7.95 -4.29 17.89
CA CYS A 500 -8.54 -4.00 16.58
C CYS A 500 -7.67 -3.00 15.79
N HIS A 501 -7.12 -2.00 16.48
CA HIS A 501 -6.41 -0.86 15.89
C HIS A 501 -4.93 -0.85 16.33
N GLY A 502 -4.15 -1.87 15.94
CA GLY A 502 -2.73 -1.97 16.30
C GLY A 502 -2.19 -3.39 16.40
N VAL A 503 -3.08 -4.38 16.60
CA VAL A 503 -2.84 -5.79 16.27
C VAL A 503 -3.46 -6.10 14.91
N ARG A 504 -4.80 -6.14 14.81
CA ARG A 504 -5.48 -6.60 13.59
C ARG A 504 -5.52 -5.60 12.44
N PHE A 505 -5.31 -4.31 12.73
CA PHE A 505 -5.43 -3.21 11.77
C PHE A 505 -6.74 -3.25 10.98
N GLU A 506 -7.87 -3.44 11.69
CA GLU A 506 -9.25 -3.41 11.14
C GLU A 506 -9.55 -2.09 10.41
N VAL A 507 -8.77 -1.05 10.70
CA VAL A 507 -8.60 0.15 9.86
C VAL A 507 -7.13 0.17 9.41
N PRO A 508 -6.84 0.07 8.09
CA PRO A 508 -5.47 0.07 7.58
C PRO A 508 -4.68 1.30 8.03
N GLY A 509 -3.41 1.11 8.40
CA GLY A 509 -2.54 2.19 8.87
C GLY A 509 -2.85 2.73 10.28
N TYR A 510 -3.99 2.38 10.90
CA TYR A 510 -4.38 2.95 12.19
C TYR A 510 -3.85 2.13 13.38
N ASN A 511 -2.81 2.64 14.04
CA ASN A 511 -2.35 2.18 15.34
C ASN A 511 -2.83 3.15 16.45
N VAL A 512 -3.68 2.67 17.35
CA VAL A 512 -4.23 3.44 18.49
C VAL A 512 -3.22 3.66 19.61
N LEU A 513 -2.05 3.02 19.57
CA LEU A 513 -0.92 3.30 20.45
C LEU A 513 0.20 4.09 19.75
N ASP A 514 -0.10 4.69 18.61
CA ASP A 514 0.76 5.68 17.94
C ASP A 514 0.11 7.05 18.07
N HIS A 515 0.73 7.92 18.88
CA HIS A 515 0.22 9.25 19.16
C HIS A 515 0.13 10.12 17.90
N ASP A 516 1.12 10.03 17.02
CA ASP A 516 1.18 10.87 15.82
C ASP A 516 0.07 10.48 14.84
N ILE A 517 -0.21 9.17 14.70
CA ILE A 517 -1.34 8.67 13.91
C ILE A 517 -2.70 9.07 14.53
N LEU A 518 -2.80 9.15 15.87
CA LEU A 518 -4.03 9.56 16.54
C LEU A 518 -4.38 11.04 16.30
N VAL A 519 -3.38 11.93 16.36
CA VAL A 519 -3.58 13.39 16.25
C VAL A 519 -3.39 13.92 14.82
N ALA A 520 -2.84 13.11 13.91
CA ALA A 520 -2.72 13.46 12.50
C ALA A 520 -4.10 13.71 11.85
N LYS A 521 -4.15 14.70 10.96
CA LYS A 521 -5.33 14.98 10.15
C LYS A 521 -5.48 13.93 9.06
N ARG A 522 -6.68 13.37 8.91
CA ARG A 522 -6.94 12.19 8.06
C ARG A 522 -7.40 12.53 6.63
N GLY A 523 -7.43 13.81 6.28
CA GLY A 523 -7.81 14.35 4.98
C GLY A 523 -8.11 15.86 5.08
N GLU A 524 -8.64 16.46 4.02
CA GLU A 524 -9.07 17.86 4.08
C GLU A 524 -10.35 18.04 4.90
N GLU A 525 -11.30 17.11 4.79
CA GLU A 525 -12.60 17.15 5.46
C GLU A 525 -12.69 16.24 6.71
N GLU A 526 -11.80 15.25 6.86
CA GLU A 526 -11.81 14.34 8.01
C GLU A 526 -11.05 14.87 9.23
N GLN A 527 -11.72 14.89 10.38
CA GLN A 527 -11.10 15.18 11.68
C GLN A 527 -10.11 14.06 12.09
N PRO A 528 -9.03 14.38 12.82
CA PRO A 528 -8.18 13.41 13.51
C PRO A 528 -8.97 12.39 14.34
N TYR A 529 -8.36 11.24 14.64
CA TYR A 529 -8.99 10.28 15.56
C TYR A 529 -9.15 10.90 16.96
N VAL A 530 -8.17 11.68 17.39
CA VAL A 530 -8.20 12.50 18.61
C VAL A 530 -7.78 13.93 18.27
N VAL A 531 -8.60 14.90 18.66
CA VAL A 531 -8.25 16.33 18.61
C VAL A 531 -7.86 16.77 20.03
N PRO A 532 -6.57 17.04 20.29
CA PRO A 532 -6.09 17.48 21.60
C PRO A 532 -6.90 18.65 22.18
N GLY A 533 -7.31 18.51 23.44
CA GLY A 533 -8.14 19.48 24.15
C GLY A 533 -9.64 19.43 23.82
N LYS A 534 -10.07 18.64 22.83
CA LYS A 534 -11.45 18.68 22.32
C LYS A 534 -12.10 17.30 22.15
N PRO A 535 -12.65 16.71 23.23
CA PRO A 535 -13.36 15.43 23.16
C PRO A 535 -14.50 15.41 22.13
N ALA A 536 -15.31 16.49 22.05
CA ALA A 536 -16.43 16.58 21.12
C ALA A 536 -16.06 16.82 19.64
N GLU A 537 -14.77 17.03 19.33
CA GLU A 537 -14.24 17.07 17.96
C GLU A 537 -13.32 15.85 17.68
N SER A 538 -13.38 14.81 18.51
CA SER A 538 -12.52 13.63 18.41
C SER A 538 -13.30 12.42 17.89
N ALA A 539 -13.03 11.95 16.68
CA ALA A 539 -13.77 10.85 16.05
C ALA A 539 -13.68 9.50 16.82
N MET A 540 -12.69 9.34 17.70
CA MET A 540 -12.61 8.24 18.68
C MET A 540 -13.66 8.38 19.80
N TRP A 541 -13.88 9.58 20.32
CA TRP A 541 -14.75 9.84 21.48
C TRP A 541 -16.21 9.46 21.24
N ASP A 542 -16.68 9.69 20.02
CA ASP A 542 -18.03 9.35 19.56
C ASP A 542 -18.24 7.83 19.41
N ARG A 543 -17.16 7.05 19.26
CA ARG A 543 -17.21 5.60 19.02
C ARG A 543 -16.91 4.77 20.26
N VAL A 544 -16.02 5.22 21.13
CA VAL A 544 -15.61 4.50 22.34
C VAL A 544 -16.76 4.44 23.34
N GLY A 545 -17.24 3.23 23.64
CA GLY A 545 -18.24 2.97 24.69
C GLY A 545 -19.68 3.34 24.33
N VAL A 546 -19.97 3.71 23.08
CA VAL A 546 -21.36 3.78 22.57
C VAL A 546 -21.82 2.37 22.20
N GLU A 547 -23.11 2.06 22.38
CA GLU A 547 -23.59 0.69 22.51
C GLU A 547 -23.37 -0.22 21.27
N LYS A 548 -23.03 0.35 20.10
CA LYS A 548 -23.00 -0.37 18.82
C LYS A 548 -21.63 -0.62 18.17
N ASP A 549 -20.62 0.24 18.35
CA ASP A 549 -19.48 0.23 17.41
C ASP A 549 -18.12 -0.26 17.95
N MET A 550 -17.64 0.20 19.13
CA MET A 550 -16.26 -0.12 19.57
C MET A 550 -16.10 -0.44 21.08
N PRO A 551 -15.37 -1.52 21.44
CA PRO A 551 -14.83 -2.55 20.56
C PRO A 551 -15.92 -3.55 20.07
N PRO A 552 -15.81 -4.07 18.83
CA PRO A 552 -16.80 -4.99 18.25
C PRO A 552 -16.78 -6.38 18.89
N SER A 553 -15.71 -6.72 19.61
CA SER A 553 -15.58 -7.94 20.41
C SER A 553 -14.64 -7.70 21.58
N GLY A 554 -14.79 -8.47 22.67
CA GLY A 554 -13.99 -8.33 23.89
C GLY A 554 -14.68 -7.50 24.98
N PRO A 555 -13.97 -7.18 26.08
CA PRO A 555 -14.52 -6.35 27.14
C PRO A 555 -14.78 -4.93 26.63
N LYS A 556 -15.97 -4.38 26.91
CA LYS A 556 -16.27 -2.97 26.60
C LYS A 556 -15.75 -2.04 27.71
N PRO A 557 -15.35 -0.80 27.38
CA PRO A 557 -15.08 0.23 28.38
C PRO A 557 -16.27 0.46 29.30
N THR A 558 -16.04 0.60 30.60
CA THR A 558 -17.05 1.10 31.54
C THR A 558 -17.30 2.60 31.33
N GLU A 559 -18.38 3.14 31.89
CA GLU A 559 -18.62 4.59 31.87
C GLU A 559 -17.49 5.37 32.56
N ALA A 560 -16.88 4.80 33.61
CA ALA A 560 -15.71 5.38 34.27
C ALA A 560 -14.45 5.36 33.38
N ASP A 561 -14.22 4.26 32.64
CA ASP A 561 -13.13 4.16 31.66
C ASP A 561 -13.31 5.18 30.52
N ARG A 562 -14.54 5.31 30.01
CA ARG A 562 -14.89 6.31 29.01
C ARG A 562 -14.66 7.72 29.56
N ALA A 563 -15.15 8.04 30.76
CA ALA A 563 -14.90 9.33 31.39
C ALA A 563 -13.41 9.64 31.57
N LEU A 564 -12.56 8.63 31.81
CA LEU A 564 -11.11 8.82 31.88
C LEU A 564 -10.50 9.16 30.52
N ILE A 565 -10.86 8.46 29.44
CA ILE A 565 -10.44 8.77 28.07
C ILE A 565 -10.88 10.20 27.70
N GLY A 566 -12.09 10.62 28.09
CA GLY A 566 -12.58 11.99 27.86
C GLY A 566 -11.76 13.06 28.60
N ARG A 567 -11.39 12.82 29.87
CA ARG A 567 -10.48 13.70 30.62
C ARG A 567 -9.11 13.77 29.97
N TRP A 568 -8.56 12.65 29.50
CA TRP A 568 -7.27 12.59 28.83
C TRP A 568 -7.24 13.37 27.51
N ILE A 569 -8.27 13.25 26.67
CA ILE A 569 -8.39 14.07 25.45
C ILE A 569 -8.47 15.56 25.82
N ALA A 570 -9.28 15.93 26.82
CA ALA A 570 -9.40 17.31 27.30
C ALA A 570 -8.07 17.87 27.87
N ALA A 571 -7.23 17.01 28.44
CA ALA A 571 -5.88 17.35 28.92
C ALA A 571 -4.81 17.37 27.81
N GLY A 572 -5.21 17.46 26.54
CA GLY A 572 -4.29 17.54 25.41
C GLY A 572 -3.84 16.20 24.81
N ALA A 573 -4.46 15.08 25.22
CA ALA A 573 -4.22 13.74 24.67
C ALA A 573 -2.75 13.26 24.73
N LEU A 574 -1.95 13.80 25.64
CA LEU A 574 -0.54 13.42 25.79
C LEU A 574 -0.42 11.93 26.07
N PHE A 575 0.42 11.23 25.30
CA PHE A 575 0.87 9.90 25.68
C PHE A 575 1.83 10.01 26.86
N PRO A 576 2.00 8.94 27.65
CA PRO A 576 3.08 8.90 28.64
C PRO A 576 4.39 9.23 27.94
N ALA A 577 5.17 10.17 28.49
CA ALA A 577 6.60 10.14 28.25
C ALA A 577 7.06 8.71 28.55
N ALA A 578 7.79 8.07 27.63
CA ALA A 578 8.19 6.67 27.78
C ALA A 578 8.87 6.51 29.13
N ASN A 579 8.16 5.92 30.10
CA ASN A 579 8.64 5.80 31.47
C ASN A 579 9.91 4.95 31.37
N PRO A 580 11.11 5.53 31.58
CA PRO A 580 12.34 4.84 31.25
C PRO A 580 12.40 3.60 32.13
N VAL A 581 12.31 2.41 31.53
CA VAL A 581 12.33 1.19 32.33
C VAL A 581 13.72 1.11 32.94
N ASP A 582 13.80 1.23 34.27
CA ASP A 582 15.08 1.30 34.98
C ASP A 582 15.68 -0.10 35.07
N ARG A 583 16.31 -0.52 33.96
CA ARG A 583 17.00 -1.79 33.80
C ARG A 583 18.50 -1.60 34.04
N PRO A 584 19.17 -2.50 34.77
CA PRO A 584 20.64 -2.51 34.83
C PRO A 584 21.22 -2.61 33.42
N LEU A 585 22.18 -1.77 33.07
CA LEU A 585 22.84 -1.81 31.77
C LEU A 585 23.51 -3.18 31.53
N LYS A 586 23.40 -3.73 30.31
CA LYS A 586 24.14 -4.90 29.84
C LYS A 586 25.20 -4.48 28.81
N GLY A 587 26.46 -4.75 29.09
CA GLY A 587 27.57 -4.48 28.16
C GLY A 587 27.89 -5.69 27.26
N GLU A 588 28.77 -5.49 26.28
CA GLU A 588 29.32 -6.61 25.48
C GLU A 588 29.99 -7.69 26.35
N HIS A 589 30.56 -7.31 27.51
CA HIS A 589 31.09 -8.27 28.49
C HIS A 589 30.05 -9.31 28.91
N ASP A 590 28.82 -8.88 29.23
CA ASP A 590 27.73 -9.77 29.66
C ASP A 590 27.34 -10.75 28.55
N VAL A 591 27.26 -10.27 27.30
CA VAL A 591 26.92 -11.08 26.13
C VAL A 591 27.99 -12.14 25.87
N VAL A 592 29.26 -11.72 25.84
CA VAL A 592 30.41 -12.61 25.63
C VAL A 592 30.51 -13.65 26.75
N VAL A 593 30.33 -13.25 28.01
CA VAL A 593 30.37 -14.16 29.17
C VAL A 593 29.22 -15.17 29.14
N ALA A 594 28.00 -14.74 28.82
CA ALA A 594 26.85 -15.64 28.71
C ALA A 594 27.09 -16.71 27.63
N VAL A 595 27.56 -16.32 26.44
CA VAL A 595 27.91 -17.25 25.36
C VAL A 595 29.03 -18.21 25.78
N ARG A 596 30.09 -17.69 26.41
CA ARG A 596 31.23 -18.50 26.90
C ARG A 596 30.78 -19.58 27.87
N ASP A 597 30.04 -19.18 28.90
CA ASP A 597 29.67 -20.07 29.99
C ASP A 597 28.57 -21.06 29.58
N TYR A 598 27.78 -20.75 28.53
CA TYR A 598 26.92 -21.72 27.85
C TYR A 598 27.71 -22.76 27.03
N LEU A 599 28.76 -22.35 26.32
CA LEU A 599 29.56 -23.25 25.45
C LEU A 599 30.50 -24.18 26.24
N ARG A 600 31.10 -23.70 27.33
CA ARG A 600 32.06 -24.44 28.18
C ARG A 600 31.62 -25.86 28.56
N PRO A 601 30.42 -26.12 29.13
CA PRO A 601 30.01 -27.47 29.54
C PRO A 601 29.64 -28.41 28.39
N LEU A 602 29.49 -27.90 27.16
CA LEU A 602 29.04 -28.69 26.01
C LEU A 602 30.19 -29.46 25.35
N ARG A 603 29.87 -30.51 24.59
CA ARG A 603 30.87 -31.27 23.81
C ARG A 603 31.31 -30.46 22.59
N GLU A 604 32.58 -30.58 22.21
CA GLU A 604 33.14 -29.88 21.04
C GLU A 604 32.33 -30.10 19.75
N THR A 605 31.84 -31.33 19.53
CA THR A 605 30.99 -31.71 18.39
C THR A 605 29.64 -30.99 18.33
N ASP A 606 29.15 -30.44 19.45
CA ASP A 606 27.90 -29.67 19.49
C ASP A 606 28.18 -28.16 19.40
N ARG A 607 29.28 -27.68 19.98
CA ARG A 607 29.64 -26.24 19.99
C ARG A 607 29.79 -25.64 18.59
N ALA A 608 30.30 -26.41 17.63
CA ALA A 608 30.52 -25.95 16.25
C ALA A 608 29.23 -25.51 15.53
N PHE A 609 28.08 -26.09 15.91
CA PHE A 609 26.77 -25.80 15.31
C PHE A 609 25.96 -24.74 16.08
N LEU A 610 26.44 -24.30 17.24
CA LEU A 610 25.73 -23.30 18.05
C LEU A 610 26.04 -21.88 17.57
N ARG A 611 24.97 -21.10 17.39
CA ARG A 611 25.00 -19.67 17.10
C ARG A 611 24.02 -18.94 18.01
N PHE A 612 24.16 -17.64 18.12
CA PHE A 612 23.39 -16.87 19.09
C PHE A 612 22.80 -15.58 18.52
N PHE A 613 21.63 -15.22 19.03
CA PHE A 613 21.01 -13.92 18.77
C PHE A 613 21.04 -13.10 20.05
N THR A 614 21.21 -11.78 19.95
CA THR A 614 21.15 -10.88 21.11
C THR A 614 20.21 -9.70 20.89
N ILE A 615 19.43 -9.37 21.93
CA ILE A 615 18.58 -8.18 22.03
C ILE A 615 19.10 -7.19 23.08
N HIS A 616 20.36 -7.31 23.53
CA HIS A 616 20.88 -6.49 24.64
C HIS A 616 20.81 -4.97 24.32
N ASN A 617 20.96 -4.59 23.05
CA ASN A 617 20.82 -3.21 22.58
C ASN A 617 19.37 -2.69 22.74
N LEU A 618 18.36 -3.54 22.49
CA LEU A 618 16.95 -3.21 22.75
C LEU A 618 16.67 -3.15 24.25
N TYR A 619 17.26 -4.05 25.03
CA TYR A 619 17.12 -4.11 26.49
C TYR A 619 17.68 -2.85 27.17
N ASN A 620 18.85 -2.38 26.72
CA ASN A 620 19.49 -1.14 27.15
C ASN A 620 18.71 0.13 26.74
N ASN A 621 17.93 0.07 25.66
CA ASN A 621 17.11 1.19 25.22
C ASN A 621 15.90 1.35 26.15
N LYS A 622 15.95 2.37 27.00
CA LYS A 622 14.94 2.63 28.04
C LYS A 622 13.56 2.99 27.48
N SER A 623 13.45 3.31 26.19
CA SER A 623 12.16 3.53 25.50
C SER A 623 11.44 2.23 25.11
N ILE A 624 12.16 1.10 25.04
CA ILE A 624 11.62 -0.21 24.68
C ILE A 624 11.01 -0.85 25.93
N SER A 625 9.73 -1.26 25.87
CA SER A 625 9.03 -1.88 26.99
C SER A 625 9.35 -3.37 27.15
N ASP A 626 9.01 -3.97 28.29
CA ASP A 626 9.19 -5.42 28.50
C ASP A 626 8.32 -6.26 27.53
N ASP A 627 7.20 -5.71 27.05
CA ASP A 627 6.38 -6.34 26.01
C ASP A 627 7.04 -6.28 24.64
N ASP A 628 7.73 -5.19 24.32
CA ASP A 628 8.53 -5.09 23.09
C ASP A 628 9.72 -6.07 23.12
N LEU A 629 10.32 -6.29 24.30
CA LEU A 629 11.35 -7.33 24.47
C LEU A 629 10.78 -8.75 24.32
N ARG A 630 9.58 -9.04 24.87
CA ARG A 630 8.87 -10.31 24.62
C ARG A 630 8.57 -10.48 23.13
N LEU A 631 8.17 -9.41 22.45
CA LEU A 631 7.90 -9.40 21.02
C LEU A 631 9.17 -9.61 20.19
N ALA A 632 10.32 -9.05 20.60
CA ALA A 632 11.63 -9.29 19.98
C ALA A 632 12.05 -10.76 20.06
N ARG A 633 11.88 -11.40 21.22
CA ARG A 633 12.13 -12.85 21.39
C ARG A 633 11.24 -13.68 20.46
N ALA A 634 9.96 -13.36 20.42
CA ALA A 634 8.99 -13.99 19.52
C ALA A 634 9.30 -13.76 18.03
N ALA A 635 9.85 -12.60 17.67
CA ALA A 635 10.22 -12.28 16.30
C ALA A 635 11.39 -13.13 15.80
N VAL A 636 12.44 -13.30 16.62
CA VAL A 636 13.56 -14.20 16.31
C VAL A 636 13.06 -15.63 16.17
N ALA A 637 12.29 -16.12 17.14
CA ALA A 637 11.79 -17.50 17.16
C ALA A 637 10.84 -17.81 15.99
N LYS A 638 9.97 -16.86 15.61
CA LYS A 638 9.16 -16.97 14.39
C LYS A 638 10.06 -17.01 13.15
N LEU A 639 10.97 -16.04 12.99
CA LEU A 639 11.71 -15.87 11.74
C LEU A 639 12.67 -17.02 11.44
N VAL A 640 13.41 -17.55 12.43
CA VAL A 640 14.32 -18.70 12.18
C VAL A 640 13.55 -19.93 11.67
N ASN A 641 12.31 -20.13 12.13
CA ASN A 641 11.44 -21.21 11.66
C ASN A 641 10.75 -20.89 10.33
N SER A 642 10.43 -19.62 10.06
CA SER A 642 9.98 -19.15 8.72
C SER A 642 11.08 -19.16 7.66
N LEU A 643 12.34 -19.38 8.05
CA LEU A 643 13.53 -19.55 7.20
C LEU A 643 14.08 -20.99 7.25
N SER A 644 13.22 -21.97 7.54
CA SER A 644 13.57 -23.38 7.73
C SER A 644 12.64 -24.31 6.93
N TRP A 645 13.24 -25.38 6.39
CA TRP A 645 12.53 -26.51 5.79
C TRP A 645 12.49 -27.75 6.71
N LYS A 646 12.90 -27.64 7.98
CA LYS A 646 12.70 -28.71 8.97
C LYS A 646 11.21 -28.82 9.36
N THR A 647 10.81 -30.00 9.85
CA THR A 647 9.43 -30.30 10.25
C THR A 647 9.08 -29.82 11.66
N ASP A 648 10.08 -29.73 12.53
CA ASP A 648 9.90 -29.40 13.94
C ASP A 648 10.22 -27.92 14.16
N ILE A 649 9.57 -27.30 15.14
CA ILE A 649 9.79 -25.90 15.49
C ILE A 649 10.97 -25.79 16.47
N ALA A 650 12.01 -25.07 16.04
CA ALA A 650 13.20 -24.81 16.84
C ALA A 650 13.08 -23.46 17.57
N VAL A 651 12.77 -23.47 18.87
CA VAL A 651 12.67 -22.24 19.68
C VAL A 651 14.06 -21.87 20.23
N PRO A 652 14.65 -20.71 19.88
CA PRO A 652 15.94 -20.28 20.41
C PRO A 652 15.93 -20.17 21.94
N LYS A 653 16.88 -20.83 22.60
CA LYS A 653 16.91 -20.99 24.04
C LYS A 653 17.59 -19.79 24.71
N PRO A 654 16.93 -19.04 25.62
CA PRO A 654 17.60 -18.01 26.42
C PRO A 654 18.72 -18.61 27.28
N ILE A 655 19.88 -17.95 27.33
CA ILE A 655 21.06 -18.44 28.07
C ILE A 655 21.46 -17.56 29.26
N ASP A 656 20.89 -16.36 29.37
CA ASP A 656 21.05 -15.42 30.48
C ASP A 656 19.73 -15.20 31.23
N ARG A 657 19.82 -14.71 32.48
CA ARG A 657 18.66 -14.50 33.36
C ARG A 657 17.67 -13.48 32.80
N GLU A 658 18.19 -12.40 32.21
CA GLU A 658 17.40 -11.32 31.63
C GLU A 658 16.84 -11.69 30.24
N GLN A 659 17.20 -12.86 29.72
CA GLN A 659 16.84 -13.36 28.38
C GLN A 659 17.14 -12.31 27.31
N THR A 660 18.40 -11.90 27.23
CA THR A 660 18.97 -10.96 26.25
C THR A 660 19.84 -11.66 25.21
N VAL A 661 20.22 -12.93 25.43
CA VAL A 661 20.99 -13.77 24.52
C VAL A 661 20.31 -15.15 24.36
N PHE A 662 20.20 -15.63 23.11
CA PHE A 662 19.51 -16.88 22.77
C PHE A 662 20.42 -17.79 21.96
N ALA A 663 20.55 -19.05 22.35
CA ALA A 663 21.24 -20.08 21.59
C ALA A 663 20.30 -20.74 20.57
N LEU A 664 20.81 -20.95 19.36
CA LEU A 664 20.20 -21.76 18.29
C LEU A 664 21.23 -22.79 17.82
N ASP A 665 20.81 -24.04 17.69
CA ASP A 665 21.58 -25.06 16.97
C ASP A 665 21.20 -24.98 15.48
N LEU A 666 22.19 -24.77 14.60
CA LEU A 666 21.94 -24.63 13.17
C LEU A 666 21.33 -25.90 12.55
N ARG A 667 21.53 -27.07 13.17
CA ARG A 667 20.98 -28.35 12.72
C ARG A 667 19.46 -28.41 12.87
N ASP A 668 18.92 -27.78 13.91
CA ASP A 668 17.48 -27.74 14.22
C ASP A 668 16.69 -26.89 13.19
N VAL A 669 17.38 -26.02 12.43
CA VAL A 669 16.81 -25.23 11.32
C VAL A 669 17.37 -25.60 9.94
N GLY A 670 18.32 -26.54 9.87
CA GLY A 670 18.95 -26.99 8.61
C GLY A 670 19.82 -25.93 7.94
N TRP A 671 20.50 -25.12 8.74
CA TRP A 671 21.40 -24.05 8.29
C TRP A 671 22.87 -24.48 8.23
N ASP A 672 23.19 -25.64 8.82
CA ASP A 672 24.51 -26.27 8.85
C ASP A 672 24.92 -26.86 7.49
N GLU A 673 23.95 -27.31 6.69
CA GLU A 673 24.18 -27.99 5.41
C GLU A 673 24.76 -27.08 4.30
N GLN A 674 24.62 -25.75 4.42
CA GLN A 674 24.96 -24.76 3.37
C GLN A 674 25.61 -23.48 3.91
N ASP A 675 26.17 -23.51 5.12
CA ASP A 675 26.84 -22.37 5.78
C ASP A 675 26.01 -21.05 5.77
N ARG A 676 24.69 -21.19 5.95
CA ARG A 676 23.74 -20.07 5.90
C ARG A 676 24.03 -18.97 6.94
N TRP A 677 24.80 -19.31 7.98
CA TRP A 677 25.28 -18.33 8.96
C TRP A 677 26.29 -17.36 8.35
N ASN A 678 27.24 -17.83 7.55
CA ASN A 678 28.23 -16.95 6.91
C ASN A 678 27.61 -16.11 5.78
N GLU A 679 26.65 -16.68 5.03
CA GLU A 679 25.80 -15.92 4.10
C GLU A 679 25.15 -14.71 4.79
N MET A 680 24.49 -14.93 5.95
CA MET A 680 23.93 -13.86 6.77
C MET A 680 25.00 -12.87 7.26
N LEU A 681 26.18 -13.34 7.69
CA LEU A 681 27.26 -12.48 8.16
C LEU A 681 27.88 -11.58 7.06
N SER A 682 27.80 -11.96 5.78
CA SER A 682 28.31 -11.14 4.67
C SER A 682 27.58 -9.78 4.56
N HIS A 683 26.33 -9.76 5.02
CA HIS A 683 25.45 -8.61 5.09
C HIS A 683 25.43 -7.93 6.48
N TYR A 684 26.12 -8.46 7.50
CA TYR A 684 25.98 -8.00 8.89
C TYR A 684 26.82 -6.74 9.20
N PRO A 685 26.20 -5.58 9.48
CA PRO A 685 26.91 -4.30 9.56
C PRO A 685 27.40 -3.96 10.97
N TYR A 686 27.10 -4.79 11.98
CA TYR A 686 27.51 -4.57 13.38
C TYR A 686 28.66 -5.49 13.81
N GLY A 687 29.35 -6.16 12.87
CA GLY A 687 30.42 -7.10 13.20
C GLY A 687 31.64 -6.43 13.85
N LEU A 688 31.96 -6.79 15.10
CA LEU A 688 33.12 -6.29 15.84
C LEU A 688 33.93 -7.45 16.46
N LYS A 689 35.24 -7.42 16.25
CA LYS A 689 36.19 -8.27 16.97
C LYS A 689 36.62 -7.59 18.26
N HIS A 690 36.53 -8.31 19.37
CA HIS A 690 36.89 -7.81 20.70
C HIS A 690 38.41 -7.83 20.97
N ASP A 691 39.25 -7.79 19.94
CA ASP A 691 40.71 -7.84 20.07
C ASP A 691 41.31 -6.54 20.64
N LYS A 692 40.64 -5.41 20.41
CA LYS A 692 41.06 -4.06 20.82
C LYS A 692 40.23 -3.42 21.93
N VAL A 693 39.25 -4.14 22.50
CA VAL A 693 38.47 -3.69 23.67
C VAL A 693 39.42 -3.37 24.82
N GLN A 694 39.20 -2.27 25.56
CA GLN A 694 40.09 -1.88 26.67
C GLN A 694 40.07 -2.86 27.86
N ASP A 695 38.90 -3.40 28.21
CA ASP A 695 38.76 -4.40 29.26
C ASP A 695 39.40 -5.75 28.86
N GLN A 696 40.37 -6.20 29.67
CA GLN A 696 41.07 -7.46 29.45
C GLN A 696 40.17 -8.69 29.62
N ALA A 697 39.22 -8.66 30.56
CA ALA A 697 38.37 -9.82 30.83
C ALA A 697 37.45 -10.12 29.63
N THR A 698 36.91 -9.08 28.98
CA THR A 698 36.16 -9.17 27.72
C THR A 698 37.02 -9.70 26.58
N ARG A 699 38.25 -9.19 26.39
CA ARG A 699 39.16 -9.69 25.33
C ARG A 699 39.43 -11.20 25.48
N GLU A 700 39.72 -11.65 26.69
CA GLU A 700 40.03 -13.05 26.99
C GLU A 700 38.81 -13.95 26.81
N ALA A 701 37.65 -13.53 27.34
CA ALA A 701 36.39 -14.26 27.19
C ALA A 701 35.97 -14.36 25.72
N ALA A 702 36.12 -13.30 24.92
CA ALA A 702 35.77 -13.30 23.50
C ALA A 702 36.69 -14.21 22.69
N LYS A 703 37.99 -14.21 22.97
CA LYS A 703 38.95 -15.14 22.35
C LYS A 703 38.59 -16.60 22.65
N GLU A 704 38.18 -16.90 23.88
CA GLU A 704 37.69 -18.22 24.26
C GLU A 704 36.41 -18.58 23.48
N VAL A 705 35.43 -17.67 23.43
CA VAL A 705 34.17 -17.84 22.67
C VAL A 705 34.42 -18.14 21.19
N TYR A 706 35.29 -17.38 20.52
CA TYR A 706 35.62 -17.61 19.11
C TYR A 706 36.26 -18.98 18.89
N THR A 707 37.07 -19.45 19.85
CA THR A 707 37.69 -20.78 19.82
C THR A 707 36.66 -21.88 20.05
N LEU A 708 35.79 -21.73 21.05
CA LEU A 708 34.77 -22.71 21.42
C LEU A 708 33.69 -22.87 20.33
N ALA A 709 33.21 -21.77 19.75
CA ALA A 709 32.19 -21.77 18.70
C ALA A 709 32.75 -22.00 17.28
N GLN A 710 34.07 -22.07 17.13
CA GLN A 710 34.78 -22.25 15.84
C GLN A 710 34.43 -21.17 14.79
N THR A 711 34.15 -19.94 15.23
CA THR A 711 33.88 -18.79 14.33
C THR A 711 34.30 -17.46 14.96
N SER A 712 34.70 -16.49 14.12
CA SER A 712 35.00 -15.12 14.54
C SER A 712 33.74 -14.30 14.89
N MET A 713 32.54 -14.77 14.55
CA MET A 713 31.29 -14.06 14.84
C MET A 713 30.16 -15.07 15.16
N PRO A 714 30.10 -15.58 16.40
CA PRO A 714 29.12 -16.58 16.80
C PRO A 714 27.74 -15.98 17.12
N TYR A 715 27.63 -14.66 17.21
CA TYR A 715 26.37 -13.98 17.55
C TYR A 715 26.07 -12.77 16.66
N VAL A 716 24.78 -12.49 16.47
CA VAL A 716 24.29 -11.29 15.76
C VAL A 716 23.18 -10.59 16.52
N ARG A 717 23.03 -9.29 16.26
CA ARG A 717 21.90 -8.46 16.70
C ARG A 717 20.59 -8.99 16.13
N ALA A 718 19.65 -9.27 17.02
CA ALA A 718 18.35 -9.86 16.72
C ALA A 718 17.41 -8.90 15.99
N ASP A 719 17.45 -7.61 16.32
CA ASP A 719 16.66 -6.57 15.66
C ASP A 719 17.08 -6.40 14.19
N TRP A 720 18.38 -6.33 13.93
CA TRP A 720 18.93 -6.36 12.58
C TRP A 720 18.55 -7.64 11.83
N PHE A 721 18.71 -8.81 12.45
CA PHE A 721 18.35 -10.10 11.85
C PHE A 721 16.87 -10.12 11.45
N VAL A 722 15.98 -9.75 12.37
CA VAL A 722 14.54 -9.70 12.12
C VAL A 722 14.20 -8.71 11.00
N ALA A 723 14.85 -7.55 10.96
CA ALA A 723 14.60 -6.55 9.94
C ALA A 723 15.14 -6.93 8.55
N ASN A 724 16.26 -7.66 8.45
CA ASN A 724 16.99 -7.88 7.20
C ASN A 724 16.88 -9.31 6.64
N ALA A 725 16.87 -10.34 7.49
CA ALA A 725 16.69 -11.73 7.04
C ALA A 725 15.23 -12.04 6.65
N SER A 726 14.28 -11.17 7.02
CA SER A 726 12.88 -11.24 6.56
C SER A 726 12.65 -10.63 5.18
N ARG A 727 13.66 -10.03 4.54
CA ARG A 727 13.55 -9.43 3.18
C ARG A 727 14.67 -9.91 2.23
N PRO A 728 14.51 -9.76 0.91
CA PRO A 728 15.58 -10.03 -0.05
C PRO A 728 16.82 -9.15 0.17
N PRO A 729 18.03 -9.62 -0.19
CA PRO A 729 18.31 -10.95 -0.75
C PRO A 729 18.32 -12.07 0.29
N LEU A 730 18.59 -11.77 1.57
CA LEU A 730 18.78 -12.75 2.64
C LEU A 730 17.58 -13.70 2.81
N TYR A 731 16.35 -13.19 2.73
CA TYR A 731 15.15 -14.02 2.81
C TYR A 731 15.12 -15.12 1.74
N HIS A 732 15.54 -14.80 0.51
CA HIS A 732 15.59 -15.76 -0.60
C HIS A 732 16.75 -16.74 -0.46
N ALA A 733 17.91 -16.29 0.01
CA ALA A 733 19.07 -17.15 0.28
C ALA A 733 18.80 -18.14 1.43
N LEU A 734 18.36 -17.64 2.59
CA LEU A 734 18.19 -18.44 3.81
C LEU A 734 17.04 -19.46 3.72
N LEU A 735 15.97 -19.14 2.97
CA LEU A 735 14.83 -20.03 2.73
C LEU A 735 14.95 -20.81 1.40
N GLU A 736 16.02 -20.63 0.62
CA GLU A 736 16.22 -21.27 -0.69
C GLU A 736 15.04 -21.07 -1.67
N ILE A 737 14.54 -19.83 -1.80
CA ILE A 737 13.48 -19.51 -2.76
C ILE A 737 14.08 -19.49 -4.17
N PRO A 738 13.66 -20.38 -5.10
CA PRO A 738 14.17 -20.39 -6.47
C PRO A 738 13.82 -19.10 -7.23
N GLU A 739 14.62 -18.74 -8.25
CA GLU A 739 14.36 -17.58 -9.10
C GLU A 739 13.13 -17.75 -10.01
N ASN A 740 12.81 -18.98 -10.40
CA ASN A 740 11.65 -19.34 -11.20
C ASN A 740 10.65 -20.13 -10.35
N LEU A 741 9.39 -19.70 -10.35
CA LEU A 741 8.30 -20.31 -9.59
C LEU A 741 8.10 -21.81 -9.86
N GLN A 742 8.32 -22.27 -11.10
CA GLN A 742 8.13 -23.69 -11.46
C GLN A 742 9.06 -24.63 -10.67
N ALA A 743 10.23 -24.15 -10.24
CA ALA A 743 11.13 -24.92 -9.37
C ALA A 743 10.60 -25.02 -7.93
N LEU A 744 9.90 -23.98 -7.44
CA LEU A 744 9.24 -24.00 -6.14
C LEU A 744 7.99 -24.89 -6.16
N GLU A 745 7.16 -24.77 -7.20
CA GLU A 745 5.98 -25.63 -7.42
C GLU A 745 6.40 -27.12 -7.43
N LYS A 746 7.49 -27.45 -8.13
CA LYS A 746 8.11 -28.79 -8.08
C LYS A 746 8.58 -29.20 -6.67
N LYS A 747 9.23 -28.31 -5.90
CA LYS A 747 9.64 -28.56 -4.49
C LYS A 747 8.44 -28.83 -3.58
N LEU A 748 7.27 -28.27 -3.89
CA LEU A 748 6.01 -28.41 -3.16
C LEU A 748 5.08 -29.51 -3.70
N ALA A 749 5.46 -30.20 -4.78
CA ALA A 749 4.65 -31.16 -5.53
C ALA A 749 3.31 -30.59 -6.05
N VAL A 750 3.34 -29.34 -6.51
CA VAL A 750 2.21 -28.63 -7.14
C VAL A 750 2.42 -28.59 -8.66
N ASP A 751 1.33 -28.74 -9.42
CA ASP A 751 1.30 -28.55 -10.87
C ASP A 751 0.00 -27.79 -11.21
N PRO A 752 0.05 -26.45 -11.35
CA PRO A 752 -1.16 -25.65 -11.52
C PRO A 752 -1.95 -26.01 -12.78
N CYS A 753 -1.25 -26.40 -13.85
CA CYS A 753 -1.86 -26.79 -15.12
C CYS A 753 -2.60 -28.13 -14.97
N ALA A 754 -1.94 -29.14 -14.39
CA ALA A 754 -2.59 -30.43 -14.17
C ALA A 754 -3.70 -30.37 -13.11
N ASP A 755 -3.58 -29.51 -12.09
CA ASP A 755 -4.65 -29.29 -11.11
C ASP A 755 -5.86 -28.58 -11.72
N PHE A 756 -5.64 -27.57 -12.57
CA PHE A 756 -6.72 -26.94 -13.35
C PHE A 756 -7.41 -27.99 -14.23
N LEU A 757 -6.66 -28.80 -14.98
CA LEU A 757 -7.22 -29.83 -15.86
C LEU A 757 -8.02 -30.88 -15.07
N ARG A 758 -7.55 -31.28 -13.89
CA ARG A 758 -8.15 -32.34 -13.04
C ARG A 758 -9.16 -31.84 -12.00
N ASN A 759 -9.53 -30.56 -12.00
CA ASN A 759 -10.42 -29.93 -11.00
C ASN A 759 -9.92 -30.10 -9.54
N LYS A 760 -8.61 -29.97 -9.32
CA LYS A 760 -7.98 -30.14 -7.99
C LYS A 760 -7.69 -28.84 -7.24
N LEU A 761 -7.77 -27.70 -7.92
CA LEU A 761 -7.65 -26.37 -7.30
C LEU A 761 -9.01 -25.83 -6.84
N ALA A 762 -8.99 -24.92 -5.89
CA ALA A 762 -10.14 -24.11 -5.50
C ALA A 762 -9.84 -22.63 -5.79
N ARG A 763 -10.71 -21.99 -6.56
CA ARG A 763 -10.52 -20.64 -7.13
C ARG A 763 -11.51 -19.63 -6.56
N ALA A 764 -11.09 -18.38 -6.47
CA ALA A 764 -11.97 -17.22 -6.26
C ALA A 764 -11.45 -16.02 -7.05
N GLY A 765 -12.33 -15.12 -7.47
CA GLY A 765 -11.95 -13.82 -8.04
C GLY A 765 -12.74 -12.69 -7.42
N PHE A 766 -12.12 -11.52 -7.34
CA PHE A 766 -12.72 -10.31 -6.79
C PHE A 766 -12.25 -9.08 -7.56
N ALA A 767 -13.16 -8.13 -7.76
CA ALA A 767 -12.90 -6.90 -8.52
C ALA A 767 -12.03 -5.88 -7.76
N THR A 768 -11.98 -5.98 -6.43
CA THR A 768 -11.10 -5.20 -5.54
C THR A 768 -10.69 -6.06 -4.35
N SER A 769 -9.55 -5.71 -3.74
CA SER A 769 -9.02 -6.38 -2.54
C SER A 769 -8.55 -5.36 -1.51
N GLY A 770 -8.32 -5.79 -0.27
CA GLY A 770 -7.81 -4.91 0.80
C GLY A 770 -6.40 -4.35 0.57
N VAL A 771 -5.71 -4.77 -0.49
CA VAL A 771 -4.34 -4.36 -0.83
C VAL A 771 -4.18 -3.82 -2.27
N SER A 772 -5.13 -4.10 -3.18
CA SER A 772 -5.12 -3.65 -4.57
C SER A 772 -6.52 -3.24 -5.05
N SER A 773 -6.59 -2.14 -5.81
CA SER A 773 -7.78 -1.61 -6.44
C SER A 773 -8.14 -2.27 -7.79
N GLN A 774 -7.33 -3.23 -8.25
CA GLN A 774 -7.54 -3.96 -9.50
C GLN A 774 -8.25 -5.30 -9.27
N ASN A 775 -8.72 -5.91 -10.37
CA ASN A 775 -9.10 -7.32 -10.37
C ASN A 775 -7.96 -8.17 -9.77
N ARG A 776 -8.32 -9.15 -8.93
CA ARG A 776 -7.39 -10.19 -8.44
C ARG A 776 -8.10 -11.54 -8.44
N LEU A 777 -7.38 -12.57 -8.85
CA LEU A 777 -7.82 -13.97 -8.81
C LEU A 777 -6.89 -14.75 -7.89
N VAL A 778 -7.42 -15.71 -7.14
CA VAL A 778 -6.62 -16.54 -6.23
C VAL A 778 -6.98 -18.01 -6.43
N ASP A 779 -5.94 -18.82 -6.66
CA ASP A 779 -6.00 -20.28 -6.68
C ASP A 779 -5.43 -20.87 -5.39
N ARG A 780 -6.09 -21.92 -4.88
CA ARG A 780 -5.59 -22.79 -3.82
C ARG A 780 -5.34 -24.18 -4.37
N HIS A 781 -4.09 -24.61 -4.31
CA HIS A 781 -3.64 -25.96 -4.66
C HIS A 781 -3.36 -26.80 -3.40
N PRO A 782 -3.63 -28.12 -3.44
CA PRO A 782 -3.02 -29.05 -2.49
C PRO A 782 -1.50 -29.08 -2.67
N ALA A 783 -0.74 -29.05 -1.57
CA ALA A 783 0.73 -29.11 -1.60
C ALA A 783 1.26 -30.08 -0.55
N SER A 784 2.49 -30.56 -0.71
CA SER A 784 3.14 -31.57 0.18
C SER A 784 3.00 -31.28 1.67
N TYR A 785 3.05 -30.01 2.07
CA TYR A 785 3.03 -29.58 3.47
C TYR A 785 1.73 -28.86 3.90
N GLY A 786 0.71 -28.84 3.05
CA GLY A 786 -0.58 -28.22 3.33
C GLY A 786 -1.24 -27.63 2.09
N ALA A 787 -1.04 -26.34 1.88
CA ALA A 787 -1.58 -25.59 0.76
C ALA A 787 -0.50 -24.75 0.06
N TYR A 788 -0.74 -24.50 -1.22
CA TYR A 788 -0.06 -23.50 -2.03
C TYR A 788 -1.14 -22.57 -2.57
N TRP A 789 -1.06 -21.30 -2.21
CA TRP A 789 -1.97 -20.25 -2.65
C TRP A 789 -1.23 -19.37 -3.64
N LYS A 790 -1.77 -19.17 -4.85
CA LYS A 790 -1.22 -18.29 -5.88
C LYS A 790 -2.27 -17.25 -6.23
N SER A 791 -1.96 -15.96 -6.05
CA SER A 791 -2.73 -14.87 -6.63
C SER A 791 -2.24 -14.53 -8.03
N TYR A 792 -3.14 -13.94 -8.80
CA TYR A 792 -2.86 -13.34 -10.09
C TYR A 792 -3.35 -11.90 -10.03
N ASP A 793 -2.43 -10.98 -10.18
CA ASP A 793 -2.64 -9.53 -10.11
C ASP A 793 -2.61 -8.94 -11.53
N PHE A 794 -3.49 -7.98 -11.81
CA PHE A 794 -3.74 -7.48 -13.16
C PHE A 794 -3.44 -5.96 -13.24
N LYS A 795 -2.82 -5.51 -14.34
CA LYS A 795 -2.42 -4.10 -14.52
C LYS A 795 -3.59 -3.17 -14.86
N LYS A 796 -4.61 -3.67 -15.58
CA LYS A 796 -5.84 -2.97 -15.98
C LYS A 796 -6.94 -4.00 -16.28
N ASN A 797 -8.20 -3.57 -16.29
CA ASN A 797 -9.36 -4.37 -16.72
C ASN A 797 -9.54 -4.45 -18.26
N GLU A 798 -8.46 -4.27 -19.02
CA GLU A 798 -8.42 -4.33 -20.48
C GLU A 798 -7.97 -5.72 -20.97
N GLY A 799 -8.25 -6.06 -22.23
CA GLY A 799 -7.80 -7.33 -22.84
C GLY A 799 -8.36 -8.57 -22.14
N THR A 800 -7.48 -9.51 -21.76
CA THR A 800 -7.84 -10.76 -21.07
C THR A 800 -7.87 -10.63 -19.53
N GLY A 801 -7.56 -9.45 -18.97
CA GLY A 801 -7.60 -9.20 -17.52
C GLY A 801 -9.00 -9.02 -16.92
N ASN A 802 -10.05 -9.04 -17.73
CA ASN A 802 -11.43 -8.99 -17.25
C ASN A 802 -11.88 -10.39 -16.76
N LEU A 803 -11.80 -10.62 -15.45
CA LEU A 803 -12.08 -11.92 -14.83
C LEU A 803 -13.51 -12.43 -15.04
N PHE A 804 -14.50 -11.55 -15.24
CA PHE A 804 -15.88 -11.94 -15.55
C PHE A 804 -16.05 -12.45 -16.99
N ARG A 805 -15.07 -12.19 -17.86
CA ARG A 805 -15.06 -12.63 -19.27
C ARG A 805 -14.01 -13.69 -19.56
N TYR A 806 -12.97 -13.79 -18.73
CA TYR A 806 -11.87 -14.75 -18.88
C TYR A 806 -11.53 -15.47 -17.55
N PRO A 807 -12.48 -16.21 -16.92
CA PRO A 807 -12.27 -16.85 -15.61
C PRO A 807 -11.41 -18.14 -15.66
N LEU A 808 -11.09 -18.67 -16.84
CA LEU A 808 -10.51 -19.99 -17.06
C LEU A 808 -9.03 -19.95 -17.50
N GLY A 809 -8.28 -18.97 -16.98
CA GLY A 809 -6.83 -18.87 -17.15
C GLY A 809 -6.02 -19.56 -16.04
N PRO A 810 -4.68 -19.34 -15.99
CA PRO A 810 -3.91 -18.51 -16.92
C PRO A 810 -3.82 -19.10 -18.34
N VAL A 811 -3.17 -18.39 -19.27
CA VAL A 811 -2.79 -18.96 -20.58
C VAL A 811 -1.70 -20.02 -20.38
N PHE A 812 -1.95 -21.26 -20.80
CA PHE A 812 -0.97 -22.35 -20.79
C PHE A 812 -1.24 -23.36 -21.93
N GLU A 813 -0.22 -24.15 -22.29
CA GLU A 813 -0.33 -25.16 -23.36
C GLU A 813 -1.29 -26.30 -22.95
N GLY A 814 -2.27 -26.59 -23.80
CA GLY A 814 -3.29 -27.60 -23.50
C GLY A 814 -4.46 -27.11 -22.65
N ASN A 815 -4.59 -25.81 -22.36
CA ASN A 815 -5.81 -25.26 -21.78
C ASN A 815 -7.00 -25.47 -22.75
N PRO A 816 -8.07 -26.21 -22.37
CA PRO A 816 -9.22 -26.48 -23.24
C PRO A 816 -10.09 -25.25 -23.52
N PHE A 817 -9.93 -24.15 -22.76
CA PHE A 817 -10.71 -22.92 -22.89
C PHE A 817 -9.83 -21.71 -23.24
N PRO A 818 -9.03 -21.74 -24.33
CA PRO A 818 -8.04 -20.68 -24.61
C PRO A 818 -8.66 -19.30 -24.89
N ARG A 819 -9.96 -19.25 -25.24
CA ARG A 819 -10.73 -17.99 -25.41
C ARG A 819 -11.28 -17.41 -24.09
N GLN A 820 -11.12 -18.15 -22.99
CA GLN A 820 -11.54 -17.80 -21.63
C GLN A 820 -10.32 -17.70 -20.69
N ALA A 821 -9.11 -17.79 -21.22
CA ALA A 821 -7.86 -17.72 -20.46
C ALA A 821 -7.40 -16.27 -20.28
N PHE A 822 -6.78 -15.99 -19.13
CA PHE A 822 -6.28 -14.67 -18.73
C PHE A 822 -4.75 -14.59 -18.77
N GLU A 823 -4.23 -13.39 -19.02
CA GLU A 823 -2.82 -13.03 -18.79
C GLU A 823 -2.74 -12.16 -17.52
N HIS A 824 -1.76 -12.41 -16.65
CA HIS A 824 -1.57 -11.67 -15.41
C HIS A 824 -0.29 -10.82 -15.46
N ALA A 825 -0.24 -9.78 -14.64
CA ALA A 825 0.89 -8.85 -14.57
C ALA A 825 1.94 -9.25 -13.53
N GLY A 826 1.55 -10.11 -12.59
CA GLY A 826 2.34 -10.61 -11.47
C GLY A 826 1.47 -11.41 -10.52
N GLY A 827 1.97 -11.68 -9.32
CA GLY A 827 1.24 -12.40 -8.29
C GLY A 827 2.01 -12.54 -7.00
N GLU A 828 1.31 -13.02 -5.97
CA GLU A 828 1.81 -13.39 -4.66
C GLU A 828 1.54 -14.87 -4.43
N ILE A 829 2.53 -15.56 -3.88
CA ILE A 829 2.44 -16.96 -3.53
C ILE A 829 2.63 -17.09 -2.02
N VAL A 830 1.66 -17.73 -1.37
CA VAL A 830 1.72 -18.09 0.05
C VAL A 830 1.63 -19.61 0.18
N PHE A 831 2.68 -20.23 0.71
CA PHE A 831 2.79 -21.70 0.80
C PHE A 831 3.13 -22.16 2.20
N ASN A 832 2.67 -23.36 2.59
CA ASN A 832 3.05 -23.95 3.87
C ASN A 832 4.46 -24.53 3.84
N LEU A 833 5.23 -24.22 4.88
CA LEU A 833 6.47 -24.89 5.23
C LEU A 833 6.20 -26.22 5.97
N PRO A 834 7.18 -27.15 6.05
CA PRO A 834 6.98 -28.45 6.69
C PRO A 834 6.61 -28.35 8.18
N ASN A 835 7.11 -27.34 8.89
CA ASN A 835 6.77 -27.00 10.27
C ASN A 835 5.41 -26.29 10.45
N GLY A 836 4.65 -26.07 9.38
CA GLY A 836 3.32 -25.47 9.41
C GLY A 836 3.27 -23.94 9.35
N LEU A 837 4.42 -23.25 9.45
CA LEU A 837 4.51 -21.81 9.13
C LEU A 837 4.35 -21.59 7.61
N GLN A 838 4.50 -20.34 7.18
CA GLN A 838 4.31 -19.92 5.79
C GLN A 838 5.57 -19.28 5.19
N GLY A 839 5.83 -19.60 3.92
CA GLY A 839 6.77 -18.88 3.05
C GLY A 839 5.99 -18.06 2.02
N TYR A 840 6.65 -17.01 1.50
CA TYR A 840 6.04 -15.98 0.66
C TYR A 840 6.92 -15.67 -0.55
N VAL A 841 6.34 -15.52 -1.74
CA VAL A 841 7.08 -15.14 -2.95
C VAL A 841 6.24 -14.15 -3.75
N LEU A 842 6.86 -13.08 -4.26
CA LEU A 842 6.26 -12.24 -5.29
C LEU A 842 6.83 -12.62 -6.65
N VAL A 843 6.00 -12.59 -7.69
CA VAL A 843 6.41 -12.88 -9.06
C VAL A 843 5.90 -11.84 -10.06
N ASP A 844 6.61 -11.68 -11.18
CA ASP A 844 6.16 -10.95 -12.35
C ASP A 844 5.17 -11.78 -13.22
N GLY A 845 4.65 -11.17 -14.29
CA GLY A 845 3.76 -11.84 -15.25
C GLY A 845 4.41 -12.95 -16.10
N LYS A 846 5.64 -13.35 -15.79
CA LYS A 846 6.36 -14.50 -16.37
C LYS A 846 6.72 -15.53 -15.30
N ASP A 847 6.10 -15.44 -14.12
CA ASP A 847 6.38 -16.29 -12.95
C ASP A 847 7.87 -16.25 -12.50
N GLN A 848 8.57 -15.15 -12.77
CA GLN A 848 9.93 -14.91 -12.24
C GLN A 848 9.84 -14.18 -10.90
N ARG A 849 10.66 -14.60 -9.93
CA ARG A 849 10.74 -14.01 -8.59
C ARG A 849 11.14 -12.53 -8.67
N ILE A 850 10.44 -11.68 -7.91
CA ILE A 850 10.77 -10.25 -7.75
C ILE A 850 10.94 -9.90 -6.26
N ASP A 851 11.89 -9.01 -5.99
CA ASP A 851 12.29 -8.65 -4.63
C ASP A 851 11.42 -7.53 -4.02
N ALA A 852 10.57 -6.88 -4.83
CA ALA A 852 9.57 -5.90 -4.39
C ALA A 852 8.40 -5.83 -5.38
N GLY A 853 7.18 -5.69 -4.86
CA GLY A 853 5.97 -5.48 -5.65
C GLY A 853 5.88 -4.05 -6.20
N PRO A 854 5.45 -3.84 -7.46
CA PRO A 854 5.26 -2.52 -8.04
C PRO A 854 4.14 -1.76 -7.31
N ILE A 855 4.46 -0.55 -6.84
CA ILE A 855 3.58 0.30 -6.02
C ILE A 855 2.31 0.69 -6.79
N GLU A 856 2.39 0.72 -8.13
CA GLU A 856 1.25 0.99 -9.02
C GLU A 856 0.19 -0.13 -9.04
N VAL A 857 0.51 -1.31 -8.49
CA VAL A 857 -0.37 -2.49 -8.47
C VAL A 857 -0.84 -2.83 -7.06
N VAL A 858 0.06 -2.83 -6.07
CA VAL A 858 -0.22 -3.20 -4.67
C VAL A 858 0.74 -2.45 -3.73
N GLY A 859 0.25 -1.96 -2.57
CA GLY A 859 1.06 -1.16 -1.64
C GLY A 859 1.00 -1.60 -0.17
N ASP A 860 2.12 -1.49 0.54
CA ASP A 860 2.23 -1.67 1.99
C ASP A 860 1.84 -0.38 2.73
N ALA A 861 0.56 -0.29 3.13
CA ALA A 861 0.01 0.87 3.83
C ALA A 861 0.65 1.13 5.21
N LEU A 862 1.25 0.11 5.85
CA LEU A 862 1.98 0.24 7.12
C LEU A 862 3.46 0.62 6.91
N LYS A 863 3.93 0.66 5.66
CA LYS A 863 5.33 0.82 5.26
C LYS A 863 6.24 -0.09 6.08
N THR A 864 5.88 -1.36 6.23
CA THR A 864 6.54 -2.30 7.15
C THR A 864 8.02 -2.50 6.78
N ALA A 865 8.35 -2.45 5.49
CA ALA A 865 9.72 -2.48 4.99
C ALA A 865 10.44 -1.12 4.98
N GLY A 866 9.78 -0.03 5.40
CA GLY A 866 10.26 1.36 5.31
C GLY A 866 9.81 2.09 4.03
N THR A 867 9.19 1.38 3.09
CA THR A 867 8.67 1.92 1.83
C THR A 867 7.22 1.48 1.62
N SER A 868 6.50 2.11 0.68
CA SER A 868 5.15 1.67 0.29
C SER A 868 5.13 0.43 -0.63
N ALA A 869 6.28 -0.09 -1.06
CA ALA A 869 6.33 -1.32 -1.85
C ALA A 869 6.16 -2.55 -0.95
N ILE A 870 5.44 -3.56 -1.43
CA ILE A 870 5.34 -4.85 -0.73
C ILE A 870 6.65 -5.61 -0.92
N VAL A 871 7.29 -5.99 0.18
CA VAL A 871 8.54 -6.77 0.17
C VAL A 871 8.23 -8.21 0.59
N PRO A 872 8.62 -9.23 -0.20
CA PRO A 872 8.35 -10.64 0.11
C PRO A 872 9.04 -11.03 1.42
N GLY A 873 8.39 -11.93 2.16
CA GLY A 873 8.75 -12.20 3.55
C GLY A 873 8.18 -11.12 4.47
N LEU A 874 8.83 -9.95 4.58
CA LEU A 874 8.54 -8.96 5.61
C LEU A 874 7.13 -8.34 5.54
N SER A 875 6.76 -7.72 4.42
CA SER A 875 5.41 -7.15 4.28
C SER A 875 4.35 -8.25 4.26
N CYS A 876 4.65 -9.37 3.60
CA CYS A 876 3.75 -10.53 3.56
C CYS A 876 3.47 -11.12 4.95
N MET A 877 4.46 -11.25 5.83
CA MET A 877 4.27 -11.74 7.21
C MET A 877 3.37 -10.81 8.04
N ALA A 878 3.45 -9.49 7.82
CA ALA A 878 2.59 -8.50 8.47
C ALA A 878 1.15 -8.58 7.94
N CYS A 879 0.95 -8.68 6.62
CA CYS A 879 -0.36 -8.85 6.01
C CYS A 879 -1.02 -10.19 6.39
N HIS A 880 -0.24 -11.28 6.36
CA HIS A 880 -0.66 -12.64 6.69
C HIS A 880 -0.44 -13.01 8.17
N GLN A 881 -0.55 -12.03 9.07
CA GLN A 881 -0.31 -12.24 10.51
C GLN A 881 -1.19 -13.32 11.16
N LEU A 882 -2.38 -13.61 10.60
CA LEU A 882 -3.28 -14.69 11.02
C LEU A 882 -3.35 -15.86 10.02
N GLY A 883 -2.45 -15.91 9.03
CA GLY A 883 -2.46 -16.84 7.90
C GLY A 883 -3.11 -16.23 6.67
N ILE A 884 -3.78 -17.06 5.85
CA ILE A 884 -4.45 -16.60 4.63
C ILE A 884 -5.55 -15.56 4.96
N VAL A 885 -5.50 -14.40 4.30
CA VAL A 885 -6.49 -13.33 4.49
C VAL A 885 -7.83 -13.75 3.88
N PRO A 886 -8.96 -13.67 4.61
CA PRO A 886 -10.27 -13.98 4.04
C PRO A 886 -10.69 -13.02 2.93
N PHE A 887 -11.37 -13.54 1.92
CA PHE A 887 -11.94 -12.79 0.79
C PHE A 887 -13.33 -13.32 0.42
N LYS A 888 -14.11 -12.55 -0.35
CA LYS A 888 -15.38 -13.00 -0.94
C LYS A 888 -15.17 -13.19 -2.44
N ASP A 889 -15.50 -14.37 -2.97
CA ASP A 889 -15.63 -14.55 -4.41
C ASP A 889 -16.83 -13.74 -4.95
N THR A 890 -16.60 -13.01 -6.05
CA THR A 890 -17.65 -12.29 -6.78
C THR A 890 -17.87 -12.85 -8.18
N ILE A 891 -17.06 -13.82 -8.62
CA ILE A 891 -17.13 -14.37 -9.99
C ILE A 891 -18.25 -15.41 -10.10
N ARG A 892 -18.38 -16.36 -9.16
CA ARG A 892 -19.41 -17.41 -9.21
C ARG A 892 -20.85 -16.87 -9.22
N GLU A 893 -21.10 -15.70 -8.62
CA GLU A 893 -22.43 -15.06 -8.57
C GLU A 893 -22.76 -14.20 -9.81
N GLY A 894 -21.76 -13.84 -10.64
CA GLY A 894 -21.88 -12.75 -11.64
C GLY A 894 -21.50 -13.11 -13.08
N LEU A 895 -21.39 -14.40 -13.42
CA LEU A 895 -20.85 -14.85 -14.70
C LEU A 895 -21.86 -14.93 -15.85
N ALA A 896 -21.42 -14.49 -17.04
CA ALA A 896 -22.16 -14.61 -18.30
C ALA A 896 -21.59 -15.71 -19.23
N VAL A 897 -20.99 -16.74 -18.65
CA VAL A 897 -20.35 -17.86 -19.37
C VAL A 897 -21.22 -19.12 -19.27
N ALA A 898 -21.53 -19.74 -20.41
CA ALA A 898 -22.44 -20.87 -20.51
C ALA A 898 -21.80 -22.08 -21.22
N GLY A 899 -22.42 -23.27 -21.08
CA GLY A 899 -21.91 -24.54 -21.61
C GLY A 899 -20.73 -25.08 -20.80
N GLU A 900 -19.87 -25.88 -21.44
CA GLU A 900 -18.71 -26.55 -20.81
C GLU A 900 -17.79 -25.60 -20.02
N ALA A 901 -17.67 -24.34 -20.46
CA ALA A 901 -16.90 -23.32 -19.75
C ALA A 901 -17.58 -22.86 -18.45
N GLY A 902 -18.92 -22.78 -18.42
CA GLY A 902 -19.69 -22.50 -17.20
C GLY A 902 -19.57 -23.64 -16.20
N GLU A 903 -19.74 -24.88 -16.67
CA GLU A 903 -19.53 -26.09 -15.85
C GLU A 903 -18.11 -26.13 -15.26
N LYS A 904 -17.09 -25.75 -16.05
CA LYS A 904 -15.70 -25.66 -15.56
C LYS A 904 -15.54 -24.62 -14.46
N VAL A 905 -16.21 -23.47 -14.55
CA VAL A 905 -16.23 -22.49 -13.45
C VAL A 905 -16.85 -23.11 -12.20
N GLU A 906 -18.03 -23.73 -12.29
CA GLU A 906 -18.70 -24.32 -11.12
C GLU A 906 -17.86 -25.38 -10.40
N MET A 907 -17.04 -26.12 -11.16
CA MET A 907 -16.07 -27.09 -10.64
C MET A 907 -14.84 -26.46 -9.97
N LEU A 908 -14.32 -25.33 -10.49
CA LEU A 908 -13.10 -24.69 -9.99
C LEU A 908 -13.35 -23.66 -8.90
N TYR A 909 -14.45 -22.91 -8.97
CA TYR A 909 -14.85 -21.88 -8.00
C TYR A 909 -15.83 -22.51 -7.01
N PRO A 910 -15.41 -23.02 -5.83
CA PRO A 910 -16.32 -23.73 -4.94
C PRO A 910 -17.29 -22.76 -4.24
N GLU A 911 -18.35 -23.29 -3.63
CA GLU A 911 -19.26 -22.49 -2.80
C GLU A 911 -18.52 -21.78 -1.65
N LYS A 912 -19.00 -20.60 -1.24
CA LYS A 912 -18.40 -19.82 -0.15
C LYS A 912 -18.13 -20.66 1.11
N ALA A 913 -19.09 -21.48 1.53
CA ALA A 913 -18.94 -22.36 2.70
C ALA A 913 -17.85 -23.43 2.55
N VAL A 914 -17.50 -23.83 1.33
CA VAL A 914 -16.35 -24.72 1.07
C VAL A 914 -15.05 -23.93 1.12
N MET A 915 -14.99 -22.75 0.48
CA MET A 915 -13.80 -21.88 0.50
C MET A 915 -13.47 -21.41 1.92
N ASP A 916 -14.46 -20.97 2.71
CA ASP A 916 -14.32 -20.56 4.11
C ASP A 916 -13.70 -21.70 4.96
N ARG A 917 -14.10 -22.96 4.73
CA ARG A 917 -13.52 -24.14 5.41
C ARG A 917 -12.07 -24.39 5.03
N LEU A 918 -11.69 -24.16 3.77
CA LEU A 918 -10.31 -24.30 3.30
C LEU A 918 -9.41 -23.21 3.91
N ILE A 919 -9.85 -21.95 3.89
CA ILE A 919 -9.16 -20.82 4.53
C ILE A 919 -9.00 -21.08 6.03
N THR A 920 -10.08 -21.45 6.73
CA THR A 920 -10.05 -21.74 8.18
C THR A 920 -9.09 -22.88 8.53
N LYS A 921 -9.04 -23.94 7.71
CA LYS A 921 -8.11 -25.07 7.89
C LYS A 921 -6.66 -24.64 7.77
N ASP A 922 -6.34 -23.81 6.77
CA ASP A 922 -4.97 -23.38 6.50
C ASP A 922 -4.52 -22.31 7.52
N GLN A 923 -5.41 -21.41 7.94
CA GLN A 923 -5.19 -20.51 9.08
C GLN A 923 -4.93 -21.28 10.37
N ALA A 924 -5.72 -22.32 10.68
CA ALA A 924 -5.55 -23.11 11.90
C ALA A 924 -4.20 -23.86 11.94
N ARG A 925 -3.70 -24.33 10.79
CA ARG A 925 -2.35 -24.89 10.66
C ARG A 925 -1.27 -23.85 11.02
N TYR A 926 -1.35 -22.68 10.39
CA TYR A 926 -0.38 -21.59 10.60
C TYR A 926 -0.41 -21.07 12.05
N LEU A 927 -1.60 -20.80 12.61
CA LEU A 927 -1.74 -20.31 13.97
C LEU A 927 -1.20 -21.29 15.02
N LYS A 928 -1.36 -22.61 14.80
CA LYS A 928 -0.75 -23.62 15.68
C LYS A 928 0.78 -23.54 15.66
N ALA A 929 1.39 -23.49 14.47
CA ALA A 929 2.84 -23.39 14.32
C ALA A 929 3.39 -22.06 14.87
N LEU A 930 2.64 -20.97 14.71
CA LEU A 930 2.96 -19.67 15.30
C LEU A 930 2.94 -19.71 16.83
N GLU A 931 1.92 -20.33 17.44
CA GLU A 931 1.82 -20.52 18.89
C GLU A 931 2.97 -21.39 19.42
N GLU A 932 3.32 -22.47 18.71
CA GLU A 932 4.45 -23.34 19.04
C GLU A 932 5.80 -22.60 18.98
N ALA A 933 5.99 -21.71 17.99
CA ALA A 933 7.22 -20.93 17.83
C ALA A 933 7.35 -19.73 18.79
N THR A 934 6.23 -19.15 19.26
CA THR A 934 6.25 -17.83 19.94
C THR A 934 5.54 -17.79 21.29
N GLY A 935 4.66 -18.75 21.59
CA GLY A 935 3.88 -18.81 22.82
C GLY A 935 4.77 -18.88 24.07
N SER A 936 5.94 -19.50 23.98
CA SER A 936 6.94 -19.51 25.06
C SER A 936 7.47 -18.13 25.47
N PHE A 937 7.26 -17.08 24.67
CA PHE A 937 7.65 -15.70 24.98
C PHE A 937 6.43 -14.76 25.14
N LEU A 938 5.38 -14.99 24.35
CA LEU A 938 4.18 -14.16 24.35
C LEU A 938 3.15 -14.59 25.40
N MET A 939 2.90 -15.89 25.57
CA MET A 939 1.84 -16.41 26.45
C MET A 939 2.38 -16.70 27.86
N GLN A 940 2.86 -15.64 28.53
CA GLN A 940 3.40 -15.68 29.88
C GLN A 940 2.70 -14.68 30.82
N GLY A 941 2.82 -14.89 32.14
CA GLY A 941 2.29 -13.98 33.15
C GLY A 941 0.78 -13.79 33.03
N GLU A 942 0.34 -12.54 32.99
CA GLU A 942 -1.08 -12.18 32.83
C GLU A 942 -1.63 -12.51 31.43
N ASP A 943 -0.77 -12.58 30.39
CA ASP A 943 -1.16 -12.95 29.03
C ASP A 943 -1.17 -14.48 28.79
N ARG A 944 -0.99 -15.33 29.81
CA ARG A 944 -0.87 -16.80 29.63
C ARG A 944 -2.05 -17.44 28.88
N GLU A 945 -3.27 -16.99 29.17
CA GLU A 945 -4.50 -17.50 28.54
C GLU A 945 -4.93 -16.66 27.31
N LYS A 946 -4.12 -15.68 26.89
CA LYS A 946 -4.42 -14.81 25.76
C LYS A 946 -4.17 -15.56 24.45
N PRO A 947 -5.15 -15.66 23.53
CA PRO A 947 -4.96 -16.36 22.27
C PRO A 947 -3.85 -15.73 21.42
N ILE A 948 -3.05 -16.55 20.73
CA ILE A 948 -1.91 -16.07 19.92
C ILE A 948 -2.29 -14.98 18.89
N ARG A 949 -3.50 -15.07 18.34
CA ARG A 949 -4.10 -14.13 17.37
C ARG A 949 -4.40 -12.71 17.91
N ASP A 950 -4.24 -12.50 19.22
CA ASP A 950 -4.49 -11.23 19.90
C ASP A 950 -3.18 -10.53 20.34
N PHE A 951 -2.02 -11.06 19.93
CA PHE A 951 -0.72 -10.38 20.02
C PHE A 951 -0.35 -9.73 18.68
N PRO A 952 0.43 -8.63 18.69
CA PRO A 952 0.94 -8.02 17.46
C PRO A 952 1.79 -8.99 16.65
N GLU A 953 1.80 -8.82 15.32
CA GLU A 953 2.74 -9.54 14.46
C GLU A 953 4.18 -9.12 14.80
N SER A 954 5.01 -10.10 15.18
CA SER A 954 6.29 -9.85 15.83
C SER A 954 7.40 -9.42 14.88
N VAL A 955 7.47 -9.97 13.66
CA VAL A 955 8.56 -9.68 12.71
C VAL A 955 8.45 -8.25 12.18
N GLY A 956 7.28 -7.87 11.67
CA GLY A 956 6.99 -6.54 11.13
C GLY A 956 7.02 -5.45 12.20
N ALA A 957 6.61 -5.73 13.43
CA ALA A 957 6.72 -4.76 14.53
C ALA A 957 8.18 -4.43 14.85
N ILE A 958 9.03 -5.44 15.02
CA ILE A 958 10.44 -5.27 15.35
C ILE A 958 11.23 -4.70 14.17
N ALA A 959 10.90 -5.09 12.93
CA ALA A 959 11.47 -4.49 11.73
C ALA A 959 11.15 -2.99 11.62
N ARG A 960 9.91 -2.55 11.90
CA ARG A 960 9.56 -1.12 11.95
C ARG A 960 10.31 -0.38 13.05
N THR A 961 10.50 -0.97 14.23
CA THR A 961 11.32 -0.39 15.31
C THR A 961 12.78 -0.23 14.89
N TYR A 962 13.36 -1.25 14.24
CA TYR A 962 14.73 -1.19 13.71
C TYR A 962 14.91 -0.08 12.67
N LEU A 963 13.97 0.07 11.73
CA LEU A 963 14.04 1.02 10.63
C LEU A 963 13.89 2.50 11.04
N LYS A 964 13.58 2.80 12.32
CA LYS A 964 13.51 4.19 12.80
C LYS A 964 14.87 4.87 12.74
N ASP A 965 14.84 6.17 12.42
CA ASP A 965 15.99 7.06 12.59
C ASP A 965 16.41 7.09 14.07
N LEU A 966 17.73 7.18 14.29
CA LEU A 966 18.38 7.01 15.58
C LEU A 966 18.49 8.33 16.34
N GLY A 967 17.79 8.45 17.47
CA GLY A 967 17.95 9.56 18.41
C GLY A 967 19.17 9.38 19.35
N PRO A 968 19.45 10.38 20.21
CA PRO A 968 20.52 10.28 21.22
C PRO A 968 20.35 9.09 22.16
N GLU A 969 19.12 8.75 22.56
CA GLU A 969 18.77 7.58 23.36
C GLU A 969 19.17 6.28 22.65
N ASP A 970 18.84 6.14 21.37
CA ASP A 970 19.09 4.91 20.61
C ASP A 970 20.59 4.70 20.40
N VAL A 971 21.32 5.75 19.99
CA VAL A 971 22.77 5.66 19.79
C VAL A 971 23.51 5.39 21.10
N ALA A 972 23.05 5.95 22.23
CA ALA A 972 23.59 5.62 23.55
C ALA A 972 23.35 4.14 23.89
N ALA A 973 22.14 3.62 23.66
CA ALA A 973 21.82 2.21 23.90
C ALA A 973 22.63 1.25 23.01
N GLU A 974 22.88 1.61 21.75
CA GLU A 974 23.69 0.81 20.81
C GLU A 974 25.18 0.74 21.19
N PHE A 975 25.70 1.71 21.96
CA PHE A 975 27.06 1.68 22.48
C PHE A 975 27.15 1.28 23.97
N GLY A 976 26.03 0.91 24.60
CA GLY A 976 26.01 0.57 26.03
C GLY A 976 26.31 1.77 26.94
N VAL A 977 25.89 2.98 26.56
CA VAL A 977 26.01 4.20 27.37
C VAL A 977 24.69 4.46 28.10
N SER A 978 24.73 4.59 29.43
CA SER A 978 23.54 4.60 30.29
C SER A 978 22.81 5.95 30.39
N ASP A 979 23.51 7.06 30.10
CA ASP A 979 22.96 8.42 29.96
C ASP A 979 23.22 8.95 28.54
N PRO A 980 22.18 9.25 27.74
CA PRO A 980 22.32 9.87 26.42
C PRO A 980 23.14 11.18 26.42
N LYS A 981 23.15 11.92 27.52
CA LYS A 981 23.97 13.14 27.66
C LYS A 981 25.47 12.86 27.66
N GLU A 982 25.87 11.70 28.18
CA GLU A 982 27.26 11.25 28.14
C GLU A 982 27.66 10.94 26.70
N MET A 983 26.81 10.23 25.93
CA MET A 983 27.05 9.97 24.51
C MET A 983 27.17 11.28 23.70
N VAL A 984 26.29 12.25 23.95
CA VAL A 984 26.37 13.60 23.34
C VAL A 984 27.67 14.31 23.74
N ALA A 985 28.16 14.15 24.97
CA ALA A 985 29.45 14.70 25.40
C ALA A 985 30.64 14.01 24.70
N MET A 986 30.61 12.68 24.51
CA MET A 986 31.62 11.94 23.76
C MET A 986 31.69 12.41 22.29
N ILE A 987 30.55 12.57 21.61
CA ILE A 987 30.48 13.11 20.24
C ILE A 987 31.00 14.56 20.19
N ARG A 988 30.71 15.38 21.21
CA ARG A 988 31.20 16.76 21.31
C ARG A 988 32.72 16.82 21.56
N ALA A 989 33.30 15.85 22.25
CA ALA A 989 34.75 15.74 22.42
C ALA A 989 35.43 15.21 21.14
N ASN A 990 34.91 14.14 20.53
CA ASN A 990 35.59 13.44 19.44
C ASN A 990 35.32 14.02 18.04
N LYS A 991 36.37 14.54 17.39
CA LYS A 991 36.29 15.12 16.03
C LYS A 991 35.90 14.09 14.97
N LYS A 992 36.40 12.85 15.04
CA LYS A 992 36.11 11.81 14.04
C LYS A 992 34.65 11.37 14.11
N LEU A 993 34.09 11.17 15.32
CA LEU A 993 32.65 10.89 15.46
C LEU A 993 31.79 11.97 14.79
N ARG A 994 32.17 13.24 14.88
CA ARG A 994 31.47 14.32 14.14
C ARG A 994 31.64 14.23 12.61
N GLN A 995 32.81 13.80 12.13
CA GLN A 995 33.09 13.58 10.71
C GLN A 995 32.34 12.35 10.14
N LEU A 996 32.03 11.36 10.97
CA LEU A 996 31.17 10.21 10.65
C LEU A 996 29.66 10.57 10.57
N GLY A 997 29.29 11.84 10.70
CA GLY A 997 27.91 12.30 10.56
C GLY A 997 27.08 12.34 11.84
N LEU A 998 27.64 11.99 13.01
CA LEU A 998 26.91 11.98 14.31
C LEU A 998 26.59 13.39 14.86
N SER A 999 26.93 14.46 14.13
CA SER A 999 26.74 15.85 14.56
C SER A 999 25.28 16.26 14.87
N PRO A 1000 24.22 15.77 14.18
CA PRO A 1000 22.83 16.12 14.50
C PRO A 1000 22.39 15.77 15.94
N LEU A 1001 22.97 14.71 16.51
CA LEU A 1001 22.70 14.27 17.88
C LEU A 1001 23.08 15.35 18.93
N LEU A 1002 24.03 16.24 18.59
CA LEU A 1002 24.44 17.35 19.46
C LEU A 1002 23.33 18.38 19.71
N SER A 1003 22.34 18.45 18.82
CA SER A 1003 21.12 19.27 18.92
C SER A 1003 19.87 18.45 19.26
N GLY A 1004 20.00 17.17 19.60
CA GLY A 1004 18.87 16.26 19.84
C GLY A 1004 18.13 15.81 18.59
N ALA A 1005 18.69 16.03 17.39
CA ALA A 1005 18.11 15.54 16.14
C ALA A 1005 18.61 14.13 15.83
N ALA A 1006 17.77 13.31 15.19
CA ALA A 1006 18.10 11.94 14.84
C ALA A 1006 19.03 11.84 13.61
N ILE A 1007 19.74 10.71 13.48
CA ILE A 1007 20.51 10.33 12.28
C ILE A 1007 19.81 9.21 11.51
N LYS A 1008 20.01 9.13 10.20
CA LYS A 1008 19.37 8.12 9.36
C LYS A 1008 19.88 6.72 9.65
N ARG A 1009 18.96 5.76 9.86
CA ARG A 1009 19.32 4.33 10.02
C ARG A 1009 20.15 3.83 8.84
N THR A 1010 19.73 4.17 7.62
CA THR A 1010 20.40 3.78 6.37
C THR A 1010 21.84 4.30 6.25
N ASP A 1011 22.16 5.44 6.87
CA ASP A 1011 23.53 5.97 6.87
C ASP A 1011 24.40 5.32 7.96
N TRP A 1012 23.75 4.80 9.01
CA TRP A 1012 24.39 4.15 10.16
C TRP A 1012 24.88 2.74 9.84
N ASP A 1013 24.04 1.94 9.19
CA ASP A 1013 24.23 0.50 8.99
C ASP A 1013 24.60 0.11 7.56
N SER A 1014 24.61 1.04 6.59
CA SER A 1014 24.91 0.69 5.19
C SER A 1014 26.35 0.19 5.00
N LEU A 1015 26.43 -0.92 4.23
CA LEU A 1015 27.65 -1.49 3.66
C LEU A 1015 27.75 -1.23 2.14
N GLU A 1016 26.83 -0.45 1.56
CA GLU A 1016 26.76 -0.21 0.13
C GLU A 1016 27.92 0.68 -0.33
N GLY A 1017 28.75 0.16 -1.26
CA GLY A 1017 29.96 0.84 -1.71
C GLY A 1017 31.07 0.99 -0.65
N ARG A 1018 30.91 0.38 0.54
CA ARG A 1018 31.87 0.49 1.66
C ARG A 1018 32.35 -0.89 2.13
N ALA A 1019 33.54 -0.92 2.71
CA ALA A 1019 34.07 -2.13 3.34
C ALA A 1019 33.44 -2.38 4.73
N ILE A 1020 33.17 -1.30 5.46
CA ILE A 1020 32.66 -1.27 6.85
C ILE A 1020 31.55 -0.21 6.99
N SER A 1021 30.70 -0.36 8.01
CA SER A 1021 29.58 0.54 8.30
C SER A 1021 30.00 1.75 9.14
N THR A 1022 29.15 2.78 9.17
CA THR A 1022 29.34 3.96 10.04
C THR A 1022 29.31 3.55 11.53
N PHE A 1023 28.45 2.60 11.92
CA PHE A 1023 28.48 1.99 13.25
C PHE A 1023 29.85 1.39 13.59
N GLN A 1024 30.43 0.59 12.68
CA GLN A 1024 31.71 -0.07 12.91
C GLN A 1024 32.86 0.94 13.07
N GLU A 1025 32.87 2.01 12.28
CA GLU A 1025 33.85 3.09 12.42
C GLU A 1025 33.70 3.84 13.75
N ALA A 1026 32.47 4.15 14.17
CA ALA A 1026 32.19 4.80 15.43
C ALA A 1026 32.54 3.92 16.65
N ALA A 1027 32.17 2.64 16.63
CA ALA A 1027 32.51 1.67 17.66
C ALA A 1027 34.03 1.45 17.77
N HIS A 1028 34.74 1.42 16.65
CA HIS A 1028 36.20 1.33 16.64
C HIS A 1028 36.85 2.57 17.29
N GLU A 1029 36.35 3.75 16.96
CA GLU A 1029 36.83 5.03 17.51
C GLU A 1029 36.51 5.18 19.01
N LEU A 1030 35.43 4.56 19.49
CA LEU A 1030 35.10 4.43 20.92
C LEU A 1030 35.90 3.32 21.64
N GLY A 1031 36.75 2.56 20.92
CA GLY A 1031 37.57 1.50 21.51
C GLY A 1031 36.81 0.21 21.84
N MET A 1032 35.65 -0.02 21.23
CA MET A 1032 34.80 -1.21 21.46
C MET A 1032 35.24 -2.45 20.67
N GLY A 1033 36.23 -2.33 19.78
CA GLY A 1033 36.77 -3.47 19.01
C GLY A 1033 37.46 -3.05 17.72
N SER A 1034 37.74 -4.02 16.86
CA SER A 1034 38.07 -3.78 15.45
C SER A 1034 36.90 -4.20 14.53
N PRO A 1035 36.63 -3.46 13.44
CA PRO A 1035 35.60 -3.84 12.47
C PRO A 1035 35.85 -5.23 11.88
N PHE A 1036 34.79 -6.03 11.75
CA PHE A 1036 34.82 -7.33 11.11
C PHE A 1036 33.67 -7.50 10.13
N ARG A 1037 33.98 -8.06 8.96
CA ARG A 1037 33.02 -8.44 7.92
C ARG A 1037 33.39 -9.81 7.39
N ALA A 1038 32.39 -10.67 7.19
CA ALA A 1038 32.56 -11.90 6.41
C ALA A 1038 32.48 -11.56 4.92
N TYR A 1039 33.23 -12.29 4.10
CA TYR A 1039 33.29 -12.16 2.64
C TYR A 1039 32.98 -13.51 2.00
#